data_AF-A0AAI8VKF4-F1
#
_entry.id   AF-A0AAI8VKF4-F1
#
_cell.length_a   1.000
_cell.length_b   1.000
_cell.length_c   1.000
_cell.angle_alpha   90.00
_cell.angle_beta   90.00
_cell.angle_gamma   90.00
#
_symmetry.space_group_name_H-M   'P 1'
#
loop_
_entity.id
_entity.type
_entity.pdbx_description
1 polymer ?
#
loop_
_entity_poly.entity_id
_entity_poly.type
_entity_poly.pdbx_seq_one_letter_code
_entity_poly.pdbx_strand_id
1 'polypeptide(L)'
;MSTLLKAHSCNPLVQPEAISIRTYLQAQFERQDGLLGFDSGLLTDADDTAKTILSLNLLGFPASPKQMLEEFETADHFRTYKYEKHASFSAKCNVLDALLHCNNPEDYLEQIIKASWFLCRQFNLGNIRDKWNLSEGYSKMLLSQAFIKLLQRWDSGQLKELPLELISEQIPIVLFQIGMETLQMQQLDGSWSFNGTFREITAYAVLTLKTLSSVPWLAHFHTQIEKAIRRGSAYLVLNYDQWGNDECIWVAKVTYALPFLARAYNIAALSAGPPCSWGPKVKALVAISVDRVKEMAGFFSSLPMFRKDEAWMLEGDLVLGSMYHPRLLRMGSSVFAQDEKADNRYLEYIPFTWIAMNRKNHRPLSNTTLWETMMVSLLVYQLDEYMEIVFREHRDPRIMEQVRQIVRLLCGFDTKGDGNVKRTSDHQLNYFDCSSIPRMEEIDGSSSDGASPSLALEQATATLRGFTSYILQHSAVVKSPDHIRRELHGELARCMLAHIDHEENSLHFAAQRAKQPLSNDGEPKIVPYKPIEGTYYSWVQTISANDTQSPVIFLLFLCLAAGDGQPFFVGARQHYLASALSRHLASLCRLYNDYGSTARDLEEGNLNSLNFPEFHETGHARKNPSNENGVHYGIDDEKAMKADLFFIAEYEPSSRSHITFLPNEGGIAGSQSLWTRHYRRPAIRVINDDYELRSQEGIMRKSVHN
;
A
#
# COMPACT_ATOMS: atom_id res chain seq x y z
N MET A 1 25.98 -7.70 -26.48
CA MET A 1 25.44 -8.39 -27.67
C MET A 1 23.94 -8.67 -27.55
N SER A 2 23.50 -9.49 -26.59
CA SER A 2 22.07 -9.85 -26.41
C SER A 2 21.09 -8.68 -26.46
N THR A 3 21.41 -7.53 -25.86
CA THR A 3 20.56 -6.33 -25.95
C THR A 3 20.34 -5.85 -27.40
N LEU A 4 21.39 -5.83 -28.22
CA LEU A 4 21.28 -5.46 -29.64
C LEU A 4 20.46 -6.49 -30.42
N LEU A 5 20.68 -7.78 -30.16
CA LEU A 5 19.92 -8.87 -30.78
C LEU A 5 18.43 -8.81 -30.44
N LYS A 6 18.08 -8.44 -29.20
CA LYS A 6 16.68 -8.25 -28.78
C LYS A 6 16.05 -7.00 -29.39
N ALA A 7 16.83 -5.95 -29.62
CA ALA A 7 16.34 -4.70 -30.19
C ALA A 7 16.09 -4.78 -31.70
N HIS A 8 16.93 -5.52 -32.44
CA HIS A 8 16.82 -5.62 -33.90
C HIS A 8 15.90 -6.75 -34.36
N SER A 9 14.87 -6.42 -35.13
CA SER A 9 13.93 -7.38 -35.74
C SER A 9 14.43 -8.00 -37.05
N CYS A 10 15.54 -7.50 -37.62
CA CYS A 10 16.16 -8.10 -38.79
C CYS A 10 16.81 -9.44 -38.39
N ASN A 11 16.61 -10.48 -39.20
CA ASN A 11 17.15 -11.83 -38.95
C ASN A 11 18.69 -11.76 -38.75
N PRO A 12 19.20 -11.77 -37.49
CA PRO A 12 20.62 -11.54 -37.23
C PRO A 12 21.46 -12.72 -37.73
N LEU A 13 20.82 -13.86 -38.03
CA LEU A 13 21.45 -15.09 -38.52
C LEU A 13 22.14 -14.95 -39.88
N VAL A 14 21.93 -13.84 -40.59
CA VAL A 14 22.46 -13.61 -41.94
C VAL A 14 23.65 -12.63 -41.94
N GLN A 15 23.91 -11.90 -40.85
CA GLN A 15 25.01 -10.94 -40.81
C GLN A 15 26.37 -11.62 -40.52
N PRO A 16 27.43 -11.35 -41.30
CA PRO A 16 28.75 -11.96 -41.09
C PRO A 16 29.30 -11.79 -39.68
N GLU A 17 29.10 -10.61 -39.09
CA GLU A 17 29.56 -10.26 -37.74
C GLU A 17 28.83 -11.08 -36.68
N ALA A 18 27.51 -11.25 -36.83
CA ALA A 18 26.70 -12.06 -35.93
C ALA A 18 27.06 -13.55 -36.00
N ILE A 19 27.38 -14.06 -37.21
CA ILE A 19 27.88 -15.43 -37.40
C ILE A 19 29.25 -15.60 -36.73
N SER A 20 30.17 -14.65 -36.93
CA SER A 20 31.50 -14.69 -36.30
C SER A 20 31.41 -14.73 -34.78
N ILE A 21 30.53 -13.90 -34.20
CA ILE A 21 30.31 -13.84 -32.76
C ILE A 21 29.63 -15.11 -32.25
N ARG A 22 28.65 -15.66 -32.98
CA ARG A 22 28.04 -16.95 -32.64
C ARG A 22 29.11 -18.04 -32.59
N THR A 23 29.94 -18.15 -33.62
CA THR A 23 30.99 -19.18 -33.70
C THR A 23 31.99 -19.03 -32.55
N TYR A 24 32.38 -17.81 -32.21
CA TYR A 24 33.25 -17.57 -31.06
C TYR A 24 32.60 -17.99 -29.74
N LEU A 25 31.37 -17.52 -29.47
CA LEU A 25 30.65 -17.84 -28.23
C LEU A 25 30.36 -19.33 -28.10
N GLN A 26 30.00 -20.01 -29.19
CA GLN A 26 29.77 -21.45 -29.21
C GLN A 26 31.05 -22.21 -28.83
N ALA A 27 32.18 -21.87 -29.46
CA ALA A 27 33.46 -22.51 -29.16
C ALA A 27 33.86 -22.29 -27.69
N GLN A 28 33.58 -21.11 -27.13
CA GLN A 28 33.84 -20.84 -25.70
C GLN A 28 32.92 -21.62 -24.78
N PHE A 29 31.63 -21.67 -25.11
CA PHE A 29 30.60 -22.38 -24.34
C PHE A 29 30.89 -23.89 -24.29
N GLU A 30 31.23 -24.50 -25.42
CA GLU A 30 31.58 -25.92 -25.49
C GLU A 30 32.90 -26.21 -24.76
N ARG A 31 33.91 -25.36 -24.91
CA ARG A 31 35.23 -25.54 -24.28
C ARG A 31 35.18 -25.45 -22.75
N GLN A 32 34.25 -24.68 -22.19
CA GLN A 32 34.11 -24.47 -20.75
C GLN A 32 32.92 -25.25 -20.15
N ASP A 33 32.49 -26.32 -20.82
CA ASP A 33 31.41 -27.21 -20.36
C ASP A 33 30.13 -26.45 -20.01
N GLY A 34 29.75 -25.49 -20.85
CA GLY A 34 28.52 -24.71 -20.72
C GLY A 34 28.53 -23.61 -19.65
N LEU A 35 29.66 -23.37 -18.98
CA LEU A 35 29.81 -22.30 -17.99
C LEU A 35 30.81 -21.25 -18.48
N LEU A 36 30.47 -19.97 -18.35
CA LEU A 36 31.36 -18.87 -18.69
C LEU A 36 31.43 -17.86 -17.55
N GLY A 37 32.51 -17.07 -17.55
CA GLY A 37 32.63 -15.87 -16.74
C GLY A 37 33.09 -14.70 -17.60
N PHE A 38 33.47 -13.60 -16.94
CA PHE A 38 33.87 -12.34 -17.56
C PHE A 38 34.86 -12.47 -18.74
N ASP A 39 35.81 -13.39 -18.65
CA ASP A 39 36.74 -13.71 -19.73
C ASP A 39 37.14 -15.19 -19.68
N SER A 40 37.69 -15.70 -20.79
CA SER A 40 38.20 -17.06 -20.93
C SER A 40 39.20 -17.40 -19.84
N GLY A 41 38.87 -18.38 -19.00
CA GLY A 41 39.75 -18.87 -17.92
C GLY A 41 39.64 -18.07 -16.61
N LEU A 42 38.74 -17.09 -16.54
CA LEU A 42 38.31 -16.50 -15.27
C LEU A 42 37.20 -17.33 -14.63
N LEU A 43 36.90 -17.00 -13.38
CA LEU A 43 35.86 -17.69 -12.60
C LEU A 43 34.51 -17.56 -13.29
N THR A 44 33.83 -18.69 -13.49
CA THR A 44 32.51 -18.75 -14.10
C THR A 44 31.43 -18.17 -13.17
N ASP A 45 30.40 -17.59 -13.77
CA ASP A 45 29.27 -17.01 -13.05
C ASP A 45 27.97 -17.10 -13.83
N ALA A 46 26.86 -17.05 -13.10
CA ALA A 46 25.53 -17.17 -13.68
C ALA A 46 25.15 -15.97 -14.57
N ASP A 47 25.74 -14.79 -14.37
CA ASP A 47 25.35 -13.58 -15.13
C ASP A 47 25.87 -13.69 -16.58
N ASP A 48 27.17 -13.91 -16.73
CA ASP A 48 27.83 -14.08 -18.03
C ASP A 48 27.42 -15.39 -18.72
N THR A 49 27.24 -16.47 -17.95
CA THR A 49 26.71 -17.73 -18.48
C THR A 49 25.29 -17.54 -19.05
N ALA A 50 24.39 -16.91 -18.31
CA ALA A 50 23.02 -16.66 -18.77
C ALA A 50 22.99 -15.73 -20.00
N LYS A 51 23.79 -14.67 -20.02
CA LYS A 51 23.90 -13.77 -21.19
C LYS A 51 24.46 -14.51 -22.41
N THR A 52 25.36 -15.47 -22.23
CA THR A 52 25.90 -16.31 -23.31
C THR A 52 24.84 -17.25 -23.86
N ILE A 53 24.14 -17.99 -23.00
CA ILE A 53 23.02 -18.87 -23.38
C ILE A 53 21.96 -18.09 -24.15
N LEU A 54 21.53 -16.93 -23.61
CA LEU A 54 20.58 -16.05 -24.27
C LEU A 54 21.07 -15.61 -25.66
N SER A 55 22.32 -15.16 -25.77
CA SER A 55 22.88 -14.69 -27.04
C SER A 55 22.95 -15.82 -28.07
N LEU A 56 23.37 -17.02 -27.67
CA LEU A 56 23.42 -18.19 -28.54
C LEU A 56 22.02 -18.61 -29.02
N ASN A 57 21.03 -18.67 -28.12
CA ASN A 57 19.64 -19.00 -28.45
C ASN A 57 19.04 -17.97 -29.43
N LEU A 58 19.29 -16.68 -29.23
CA LEU A 58 18.87 -15.63 -30.17
C LEU A 58 19.58 -15.74 -31.53
N LEU A 59 20.78 -16.31 -31.57
CA LEU A 59 21.56 -16.61 -32.78
C LEU A 59 21.27 -18.02 -33.34
N GLY A 60 20.18 -18.65 -32.91
CA GLY A 60 19.68 -19.91 -33.44
C GLY A 60 20.50 -21.14 -33.03
N PHE A 61 21.41 -21.01 -32.06
CA PHE A 61 22.11 -22.14 -31.45
C PHE A 61 21.43 -22.52 -30.14
N PRO A 62 20.90 -23.75 -29.99
CA PRO A 62 20.13 -24.16 -28.81
C PRO A 62 21.05 -24.47 -27.61
N ALA A 63 21.56 -23.43 -26.95
CA ALA A 63 22.39 -23.55 -25.77
C ALA A 63 21.57 -24.05 -24.57
N SER A 64 22.02 -25.13 -23.95
CA SER A 64 21.36 -25.72 -22.77
C SER A 64 21.73 -24.97 -21.48
N PRO A 65 20.76 -24.63 -20.62
CA PRO A 65 21.03 -24.01 -19.32
C PRO A 65 21.43 -25.01 -18.23
N LYS A 66 21.47 -26.32 -18.51
CA LYS A 66 21.61 -27.38 -17.49
C LYS A 66 22.79 -27.17 -16.54
N GLN A 67 23.98 -26.90 -17.08
CA GLN A 67 25.19 -26.71 -16.27
C GLN A 67 25.10 -25.46 -15.38
N MET A 68 24.50 -24.38 -15.89
CA MET A 68 24.24 -23.17 -15.11
C MET A 68 23.29 -23.44 -13.93
N LEU A 69 22.25 -24.27 -14.15
CA LEU A 69 21.32 -24.65 -13.10
C LEU A 69 22.02 -25.52 -12.04
N GLU A 70 22.75 -26.55 -12.46
CA GLU A 70 23.47 -27.46 -11.55
C GLU A 70 24.48 -26.72 -10.67
N GLU A 71 25.17 -25.71 -11.19
CA GLU A 71 26.23 -25.00 -10.47
C GLU A 71 25.70 -23.86 -9.58
N PHE A 72 24.64 -23.16 -10.00
CA PHE A 72 24.23 -21.89 -9.38
C PHE A 72 22.84 -21.89 -8.74
N GLU A 73 22.01 -22.90 -8.96
CA GLU A 73 20.69 -23.00 -8.35
C GLU A 73 20.77 -23.22 -6.83
N THR A 74 19.90 -22.54 -6.06
CA THR A 74 19.67 -22.78 -4.64
C THR A 74 18.21 -23.18 -4.38
N ALA A 75 17.87 -23.40 -3.11
CA ALA A 75 16.49 -23.70 -2.72
C ALA A 75 15.50 -22.60 -3.15
N ASP A 76 15.91 -21.33 -3.07
CA ASP A 76 15.02 -20.17 -3.19
C ASP A 76 15.43 -19.15 -4.27
N HIS A 77 16.64 -19.24 -4.83
CA HIS A 77 17.13 -18.32 -5.88
C HIS A 77 18.31 -18.91 -6.68
N PHE A 78 18.98 -18.09 -7.48
CA PHE A 78 20.20 -18.44 -8.21
C PHE A 78 21.37 -17.60 -7.75
N ARG A 79 22.53 -18.17 -7.46
CA ARG A 79 23.72 -17.41 -7.12
C ARG A 79 24.38 -16.83 -8.37
N THR A 80 25.07 -15.69 -8.28
CA THR A 80 26.01 -15.25 -9.33
C THR A 80 27.26 -16.10 -9.31
N TYR A 81 27.91 -16.23 -8.14
CA TYR A 81 29.05 -17.13 -7.92
C TYR A 81 28.69 -18.21 -6.90
N LYS A 82 29.25 -19.41 -7.06
CA LYS A 82 29.00 -20.59 -6.20
C LYS A 82 29.00 -20.29 -4.69
N TYR A 83 29.92 -19.43 -4.25
CA TYR A 83 30.13 -19.10 -2.83
C TYR A 83 29.80 -17.64 -2.48
N GLU A 84 28.88 -17.00 -3.22
CA GLU A 84 28.51 -15.61 -2.92
C GLU A 84 27.71 -15.45 -1.62
N LYS A 85 27.95 -14.33 -0.94
CA LYS A 85 27.17 -13.93 0.26
C LYS A 85 25.92 -13.13 -0.08
N HIS A 86 25.99 -12.28 -1.11
CA HIS A 86 24.93 -11.34 -1.48
C HIS A 86 24.48 -11.62 -2.90
N ALA A 87 23.17 -11.84 -3.07
CA ALA A 87 22.54 -12.06 -4.36
C ALA A 87 22.59 -10.81 -5.26
N SER A 88 23.00 -10.95 -6.52
CA SER A 88 22.78 -9.92 -7.56
C SER A 88 21.34 -9.98 -8.07
N PHE A 89 20.65 -8.84 -8.18
CA PHE A 89 19.32 -8.75 -8.79
C PHE A 89 19.37 -8.93 -10.32
N SER A 90 20.34 -8.28 -10.98
CA SER A 90 20.47 -8.33 -12.44
C SER A 90 20.81 -9.73 -12.96
N ALA A 91 21.66 -10.48 -12.23
CA ALA A 91 22.00 -11.85 -12.60
C ALA A 91 20.77 -12.77 -12.64
N LYS A 92 19.82 -12.64 -11.68
CA LYS A 92 18.58 -13.43 -11.71
C LYS A 92 17.66 -13.00 -12.84
N CYS A 93 17.62 -11.70 -13.17
CA CYS A 93 16.91 -11.24 -14.36
C CYS A 93 17.47 -11.90 -15.63
N ASN A 94 18.80 -12.02 -15.74
CA ASN A 94 19.45 -12.63 -16.89
C ASN A 94 19.27 -14.14 -16.94
N VAL A 95 19.34 -14.84 -15.80
CA VAL A 95 19.00 -16.27 -15.70
C VAL A 95 17.56 -16.50 -16.15
N LEU A 96 16.59 -15.73 -15.64
CA LEU A 96 15.20 -15.82 -16.06
C LEU A 96 15.04 -15.59 -17.57
N ASP A 97 15.66 -14.53 -18.11
CA ASP A 97 15.59 -14.22 -19.55
C ASP A 97 16.20 -15.34 -20.41
N ALA A 98 17.29 -15.97 -19.96
CA ALA A 98 17.91 -17.11 -20.65
C ALA A 98 16.99 -18.34 -20.67
N LEU A 99 16.37 -18.70 -19.54
CA LEU A 99 15.41 -19.81 -19.44
C LEU A 99 14.20 -19.59 -20.37
N LEU A 100 13.66 -18.38 -20.40
CA LEU A 100 12.54 -18.01 -21.26
C LEU A 100 12.87 -18.03 -22.77
N HIS A 101 14.16 -17.99 -23.12
CA HIS A 101 14.65 -18.05 -24.50
C HIS A 101 15.15 -19.44 -24.90
N CYS A 102 15.10 -20.43 -24.02
CA CYS A 102 15.31 -21.82 -24.41
C CYS A 102 14.22 -22.30 -25.39
N ASN A 103 14.52 -23.35 -26.16
CA ASN A 103 13.58 -23.91 -27.15
C ASN A 103 12.27 -24.40 -26.51
N ASN A 104 12.38 -25.04 -25.34
CA ASN A 104 11.26 -25.53 -24.55
C ASN A 104 11.35 -24.99 -23.12
N PRO A 105 10.83 -23.77 -22.86
CA PRO A 105 10.93 -23.16 -21.53
C PRO A 105 10.11 -23.91 -20.46
N GLU A 106 9.12 -24.71 -20.84
CA GLU A 106 8.32 -25.53 -19.91
C GLU A 106 9.18 -26.56 -19.16
N ASP A 107 10.28 -27.04 -19.76
CA ASP A 107 11.22 -27.97 -19.11
C ASP A 107 11.91 -27.34 -17.87
N TYR A 108 11.82 -26.01 -17.73
CA TYR A 108 12.43 -25.24 -16.65
C TYR A 108 11.38 -24.43 -15.86
N LEU A 109 10.11 -24.87 -15.87
CA LEU A 109 9.01 -24.15 -15.26
C LEU A 109 9.25 -23.84 -13.78
N GLU A 110 9.74 -24.80 -13.00
CA GLU A 110 10.02 -24.61 -11.57
C GLU A 110 11.07 -23.50 -11.34
N GLN A 111 12.14 -23.50 -12.15
CA GLN A 111 13.20 -22.50 -12.10
C GLN A 111 12.70 -21.11 -12.52
N ILE A 112 11.82 -21.04 -13.52
CA ILE A 112 11.18 -19.80 -13.97
C ILE A 112 10.30 -19.23 -12.85
N ILE A 113 9.48 -20.06 -12.19
CA ILE A 113 8.63 -19.66 -11.07
C ILE A 113 9.51 -19.18 -9.90
N LYS A 114 10.55 -19.94 -9.55
CA LYS A 114 11.51 -19.59 -8.48
C LYS A 114 12.16 -18.23 -8.72
N ALA A 115 12.73 -18.00 -9.90
CA ALA A 115 13.38 -16.74 -10.24
C ALA A 115 12.37 -15.58 -10.23
N SER A 116 11.17 -15.78 -10.75
CA SER A 116 10.13 -14.75 -10.82
C SER A 116 9.63 -14.33 -9.44
N TRP A 117 9.40 -15.28 -8.53
CA TRP A 117 9.04 -14.98 -7.14
C TRP A 117 10.15 -14.26 -6.39
N PHE A 118 11.40 -14.70 -6.55
CA PHE A 118 12.54 -14.02 -5.96
C PHE A 118 12.61 -12.56 -6.42
N LEU A 119 12.49 -12.31 -7.73
CA LEU A 119 12.54 -10.97 -8.30
C LEU A 119 11.38 -10.08 -7.81
N CYS A 120 10.14 -10.60 -7.78
CA CYS A 120 8.99 -9.86 -7.23
C CYS A 120 9.20 -9.53 -5.75
N ARG A 121 9.72 -10.48 -4.95
CA ARG A 121 10.00 -10.26 -3.53
C ARG A 121 11.08 -9.18 -3.31
N GLN A 122 12.20 -9.26 -4.04
CA GLN A 122 13.26 -8.24 -3.92
C GLN A 122 12.78 -6.88 -4.40
N PHE A 123 11.98 -6.83 -5.46
CA PHE A 123 11.33 -5.60 -5.92
C PHE A 123 10.43 -5.01 -4.82
N ASN A 124 9.61 -5.84 -4.19
CA ASN A 124 8.69 -5.39 -3.15
C ASN A 124 9.40 -4.91 -1.87
N LEU A 125 10.57 -5.46 -1.56
CA LEU A 125 11.44 -5.01 -0.47
C LEU A 125 12.22 -3.73 -0.82
N GLY A 126 12.20 -3.26 -2.07
CA GLY A 126 13.02 -2.14 -2.55
C GLY A 126 14.49 -2.50 -2.83
N ASN A 127 14.83 -3.79 -2.82
CA ASN A 127 16.19 -4.29 -3.01
C ASN A 127 16.50 -4.54 -4.49
N ILE A 128 16.30 -3.53 -5.33
CA ILE A 128 16.50 -3.64 -6.80
C ILE A 128 17.85 -3.11 -7.26
N ARG A 129 18.52 -2.31 -6.42
CA ARG A 129 19.87 -1.83 -6.70
C ARG A 129 20.83 -3.01 -6.74
N ASP A 130 21.47 -3.18 -7.88
CA ASP A 130 22.36 -4.31 -8.10
C ASP A 130 23.80 -4.01 -7.65
N LYS A 131 24.57 -5.07 -7.41
CA LYS A 131 25.98 -4.96 -7.03
C LYS A 131 26.93 -4.73 -8.21
N TRP A 132 26.47 -4.90 -9.45
CA TRP A 132 27.26 -4.74 -10.68
C TRP A 132 27.02 -3.41 -11.39
N ASN A 133 25.86 -2.76 -11.16
CA ASN A 133 25.53 -1.47 -11.75
C ASN A 133 24.89 -0.55 -10.70
N LEU A 134 25.35 0.70 -10.62
CA LEU A 134 24.84 1.67 -9.64
C LEU A 134 23.43 2.16 -9.94
N SER A 135 22.98 2.10 -11.20
CA SER A 135 21.66 2.58 -11.63
C SER A 135 20.60 1.50 -11.49
N GLU A 136 19.53 1.79 -10.77
CA GLU A 136 18.34 0.94 -10.74
C GLU A 136 17.63 0.87 -12.10
N GLY A 137 17.85 1.85 -12.99
CA GLY A 137 17.34 1.83 -14.35
C GLY A 137 17.79 0.58 -15.12
N TYR A 138 19.00 0.10 -14.86
CA TYR A 138 19.52 -1.15 -15.42
C TYR A 138 18.68 -2.36 -14.97
N SER A 139 18.47 -2.49 -13.66
CA SER A 139 17.66 -3.56 -13.06
C SER A 139 16.21 -3.53 -13.55
N LYS A 140 15.59 -2.34 -13.59
CA LYS A 140 14.21 -2.13 -14.06
C LYS A 140 14.04 -2.53 -15.54
N MET A 141 15.01 -2.17 -16.38
CA MET A 141 15.04 -2.58 -17.79
C MET A 141 15.11 -4.10 -17.95
N LEU A 142 16.06 -4.76 -17.28
CA LEU A 142 16.22 -6.21 -17.38
C LEU A 142 14.98 -6.96 -16.88
N LEU A 143 14.43 -6.54 -15.74
CA LEU A 143 13.23 -7.14 -15.17
C LEU A 143 12.04 -6.99 -16.11
N SER A 144 11.84 -5.81 -16.67
CA SER A 144 10.76 -5.55 -17.62
C SER A 144 10.87 -6.46 -18.85
N GLN A 145 12.09 -6.61 -19.40
CA GLN A 145 12.32 -7.49 -20.55
C GLN A 145 12.03 -8.95 -20.23
N ALA A 146 12.49 -9.46 -19.08
CA ALA A 146 12.27 -10.83 -18.66
C ALA A 146 10.78 -11.11 -18.39
N PHE A 147 10.08 -10.23 -17.66
CA PHE A 147 8.66 -10.41 -17.34
C PHE A 147 7.74 -10.25 -18.56
N ILE A 148 8.05 -9.32 -19.48
CA ILE A 148 7.32 -9.25 -20.76
C ILE A 148 7.52 -10.52 -21.57
N LYS A 149 8.74 -11.07 -21.61
CA LYS A 149 8.99 -12.36 -22.27
C LYS A 149 8.22 -13.51 -21.59
N LEU A 150 8.16 -13.53 -20.27
CA LEU A 150 7.41 -14.52 -19.50
C LEU A 150 5.92 -14.47 -19.86
N LEU A 151 5.33 -13.28 -19.85
CA LEU A 151 3.94 -13.09 -20.25
C LEU A 151 3.69 -13.52 -21.71
N GLN A 152 4.62 -13.25 -22.63
CA GLN A 152 4.51 -13.73 -24.02
C GLN A 152 4.46 -15.26 -24.11
N ARG A 153 5.35 -15.96 -23.38
CA ARG A 153 5.39 -17.43 -23.36
C ARG A 153 4.12 -18.03 -22.75
N TRP A 154 3.60 -17.42 -21.69
CA TRP A 154 2.35 -17.83 -21.06
C TRP A 154 1.13 -17.61 -21.97
N ASP A 155 1.06 -16.44 -22.60
CA ASP A 155 -0.01 -16.06 -23.53
C ASP A 155 -0.05 -16.99 -24.75
N SER A 156 1.12 -17.37 -25.29
CA SER A 156 1.24 -18.33 -26.38
C SER A 156 1.02 -19.79 -25.95
N GLY A 157 0.80 -20.08 -24.67
CA GLY A 157 0.59 -21.44 -24.14
C GLY A 157 1.85 -22.30 -24.04
N GLN A 158 3.03 -21.69 -24.11
CA GLN A 158 4.33 -22.35 -23.92
C GLN A 158 4.73 -22.48 -22.45
N LEU A 159 4.06 -21.73 -21.56
CA LEU A 159 4.12 -21.91 -20.11
C LEU A 159 2.69 -22.09 -19.59
N LYS A 160 2.33 -23.28 -19.09
CA LYS A 160 0.92 -23.58 -18.76
C LYS A 160 0.58 -23.41 -17.29
N GLU A 161 1.46 -23.84 -16.39
CA GLU A 161 1.15 -23.98 -14.96
C GLU A 161 1.82 -22.90 -14.11
N LEU A 162 1.74 -21.64 -14.55
CA LEU A 162 2.23 -20.52 -13.74
C LEU A 162 1.25 -20.19 -12.60
N PRO A 163 1.73 -19.91 -11.37
CA PRO A 163 0.88 -19.50 -10.27
C PRO A 163 0.04 -18.26 -10.62
N LEU A 164 -1.27 -18.32 -10.36
CA LEU A 164 -2.17 -17.23 -10.70
C LEU A 164 -1.77 -15.93 -10.00
N GLU A 165 -1.47 -15.99 -8.70
CA GLU A 165 -1.00 -14.81 -7.93
C GLU A 165 0.22 -14.12 -8.58
N LEU A 166 1.16 -14.90 -9.11
CA LEU A 166 2.35 -14.36 -9.77
C LEU A 166 1.96 -13.60 -11.05
N ILE A 167 1.08 -14.18 -11.87
CA ILE A 167 0.73 -13.65 -13.20
C ILE A 167 -0.33 -12.55 -13.16
N SER A 168 -1.32 -12.65 -12.28
CA SER A 168 -2.42 -11.69 -12.21
C SER A 168 -2.22 -10.59 -11.17
N GLU A 169 -1.35 -10.77 -10.19
CA GLU A 169 -1.15 -9.79 -9.10
C GLU A 169 0.28 -9.24 -9.10
N GLN A 170 1.29 -10.09 -8.90
CA GLN A 170 2.66 -9.61 -8.67
C GLN A 170 3.28 -8.97 -9.92
N ILE A 171 3.34 -9.70 -11.05
CA ILE A 171 4.00 -9.22 -12.27
C ILE A 171 3.33 -7.95 -12.84
N PRO A 172 1.99 -7.87 -12.95
CA PRO A 172 1.33 -6.66 -13.46
C PRO A 172 1.62 -5.42 -12.62
N ILE A 173 1.58 -5.54 -11.29
CA ILE A 173 1.90 -4.46 -10.35
C ILE A 173 3.34 -3.99 -10.54
N VAL A 174 4.30 -4.93 -10.56
CA VAL A 174 5.73 -4.61 -10.75
C VAL A 174 5.96 -3.88 -12.08
N LEU A 175 5.41 -4.38 -13.18
CA LEU A 175 5.56 -3.76 -14.50
C LEU A 175 4.92 -2.38 -14.57
N PHE A 176 3.74 -2.22 -13.95
CA PHE A 176 3.05 -0.94 -13.91
C PHE A 176 3.85 0.10 -13.10
N GLN A 177 4.34 -0.27 -11.91
CA GLN A 177 5.18 0.60 -11.09
C GLN A 177 6.46 1.01 -11.83
N ILE A 178 7.16 0.07 -12.47
CA ILE A 178 8.34 0.38 -13.29
C ILE A 178 7.99 1.39 -14.39
N GLY A 179 6.89 1.17 -15.11
CA GLY A 179 6.43 2.08 -16.17
C GLY A 179 6.16 3.49 -15.65
N MET A 180 5.36 3.60 -14.58
CA MET A 180 4.99 4.89 -14.00
C MET A 180 6.17 5.64 -13.41
N GLU A 181 7.04 4.97 -12.64
CA GLU A 181 8.25 5.57 -12.11
C GLU A 181 9.18 6.03 -13.22
N THR A 182 9.35 5.22 -14.29
CA THR A 182 10.19 5.60 -15.42
C THR A 182 9.65 6.85 -16.11
N LEU A 183 8.32 6.99 -16.27
CA LEU A 183 7.72 8.22 -16.80
C LEU A 183 7.99 9.43 -15.89
N GLN A 184 7.78 9.27 -14.59
CA GLN A 184 7.89 10.36 -13.60
C GLN A 184 9.33 10.85 -13.41
N MET A 185 10.33 9.99 -13.63
CA MET A 185 11.74 10.34 -13.47
C MET A 185 12.36 11.08 -14.68
N GLN A 186 11.62 11.23 -15.80
CA GLN A 186 12.17 11.89 -17.00
C GLN A 186 12.44 13.37 -16.74
N GLN A 187 13.64 13.83 -17.08
CA GLN A 187 14.05 15.23 -16.98
C GLN A 187 13.41 16.10 -18.08
N LEU A 188 13.51 17.42 -17.92
CA LEU A 188 12.97 18.39 -18.90
C LEU A 188 13.66 18.29 -20.27
N ASP A 189 14.94 17.93 -20.32
CA ASP A 189 15.70 17.72 -21.55
C ASP A 189 15.41 16.35 -22.23
N GLY A 190 14.57 15.52 -21.60
CA GLY A 190 14.21 14.19 -22.08
C GLY A 190 15.11 13.07 -21.57
N SER A 191 16.18 13.38 -20.83
CA SER A 191 17.10 12.39 -20.28
C SER A 191 16.57 11.74 -18.99
N TRP A 192 17.23 10.67 -18.59
CA TRP A 192 17.21 10.13 -17.24
C TRP A 192 18.63 10.15 -16.68
N SER A 193 18.75 10.42 -15.39
CA SER A 193 20.05 10.63 -14.78
C SER A 193 20.19 9.92 -13.44
N PHE A 194 21.42 9.50 -13.13
CA PHE A 194 21.83 9.08 -11.79
C PHE A 194 23.27 9.54 -11.57
N ASN A 195 23.53 10.24 -10.46
CA ASN A 195 24.87 10.72 -10.08
C ASN A 195 25.66 11.40 -11.23
N GLY A 196 24.99 12.24 -12.03
CA GLY A 196 25.63 12.95 -13.15
C GLY A 196 25.94 12.08 -14.38
N THR A 197 25.49 10.81 -14.40
CA THR A 197 25.46 9.95 -15.58
C THR A 197 24.12 10.07 -16.27
N PHE A 198 24.09 10.17 -17.60
CA PHE A 198 22.87 10.48 -18.34
C PHE A 198 22.62 9.56 -19.54
N ARG A 199 23.64 9.22 -20.33
CA ARG A 199 23.43 8.61 -21.66
C ARG A 199 23.03 7.15 -21.54
N GLU A 200 23.84 6.31 -20.89
CA GLU A 200 23.53 4.89 -20.73
C GLU A 200 22.22 4.67 -19.94
N ILE A 201 21.94 5.55 -18.96
CA ILE A 201 20.71 5.50 -18.16
C ILE A 201 19.48 5.90 -18.97
N THR A 202 19.60 6.92 -19.81
CA THR A 202 18.54 7.30 -20.76
C THR A 202 18.24 6.13 -21.71
N ALA A 203 19.26 5.41 -22.17
CA ALA A 203 19.06 4.22 -22.98
C ALA A 203 18.30 3.11 -22.24
N TYR A 204 18.62 2.85 -20.97
CA TYR A 204 17.86 1.89 -20.14
C TYR A 204 16.39 2.29 -20.01
N ALA A 205 16.11 3.56 -19.73
CA ALA A 205 14.75 4.08 -19.58
C ALA A 205 13.96 3.98 -20.90
N VAL A 206 14.56 4.37 -22.02
CA VAL A 206 13.93 4.25 -23.35
C VAL A 206 13.63 2.79 -23.69
N LEU A 207 14.56 1.87 -23.44
CA LEU A 207 14.35 0.43 -23.64
C LEU A 207 13.23 -0.10 -22.74
N THR A 208 13.16 0.35 -21.48
CA THR A 208 12.10 0.00 -20.53
C THR A 208 10.74 0.44 -21.05
N LEU A 209 10.58 1.72 -21.40
CA LEU A 209 9.32 2.28 -21.92
C LEU A 209 8.90 1.62 -23.23
N LYS A 210 9.83 1.36 -24.16
CA LYS A 210 9.53 0.62 -25.40
C LYS A 210 9.04 -0.80 -25.10
N THR A 211 9.69 -1.49 -24.17
CA THR A 211 9.30 -2.84 -23.73
C THR A 211 7.89 -2.87 -23.13
N LEU A 212 7.53 -1.84 -22.35
CA LEU A 212 6.24 -1.74 -21.69
C LEU A 212 5.13 -1.13 -22.56
N SER A 213 5.46 -0.53 -23.71
CA SER A 213 4.52 0.28 -24.50
C SER A 213 3.32 -0.47 -25.07
N SER A 214 3.37 -1.81 -25.23
CA SER A 214 2.18 -2.60 -25.63
C SER A 214 1.41 -3.21 -24.47
N VAL A 215 1.87 -3.09 -23.22
CA VAL A 215 1.20 -3.71 -22.08
C VAL A 215 -0.23 -3.19 -21.99
N PRO A 216 -1.27 -4.07 -21.99
CA PRO A 216 -2.66 -3.62 -22.11
C PRO A 216 -3.09 -2.63 -21.03
N TRP A 217 -2.66 -2.85 -19.79
CA TRP A 217 -3.00 -1.97 -18.65
C TRP A 217 -2.16 -0.68 -18.57
N LEU A 218 -1.19 -0.49 -19.47
CA LEU A 218 -0.50 0.79 -19.68
C LEU A 218 -1.04 1.56 -20.88
N ALA A 219 -2.01 1.02 -21.63
CA ALA A 219 -2.57 1.65 -22.82
C ALA A 219 -3.20 3.02 -22.53
N HIS A 220 -3.77 3.21 -21.33
CA HIS A 220 -4.30 4.49 -20.87
C HIS A 220 -3.24 5.61 -20.85
N PHE A 221 -1.96 5.25 -20.66
CA PHE A 221 -0.82 6.18 -20.63
C PHE A 221 0.00 6.19 -21.92
N HIS A 222 -0.54 5.63 -23.02
CA HIS A 222 0.18 5.48 -24.27
C HIS A 222 0.75 6.81 -24.80
N THR A 223 -0.01 7.90 -24.70
CA THR A 223 0.44 9.23 -25.13
C THR A 223 1.66 9.71 -24.34
N GLN A 224 1.67 9.50 -23.02
CA GLN A 224 2.76 9.86 -22.12
C GLN A 224 4.00 9.01 -22.44
N ILE A 225 3.81 7.70 -22.61
CA ILE A 225 4.87 6.75 -22.97
C ILE A 225 5.50 7.12 -24.31
N GLU A 226 4.71 7.37 -25.35
CA GLU A 226 5.26 7.75 -26.65
C GLU A 226 6.03 9.08 -26.61
N LYS A 227 5.50 10.09 -25.92
CA LYS A 227 6.20 11.37 -25.75
C LYS A 227 7.52 11.18 -25.02
N ALA A 228 7.53 10.39 -23.94
CA ALA A 228 8.74 10.11 -23.18
C ALA A 228 9.78 9.36 -24.01
N ILE A 229 9.39 8.32 -24.76
CA ILE A 229 10.27 7.58 -25.68
C ILE A 229 10.87 8.52 -26.73
N ARG A 230 10.03 9.37 -27.35
CA ARG A 230 10.48 10.33 -28.38
C ARG A 230 11.51 11.31 -27.82
N ARG A 231 11.24 11.91 -26.65
CA ARG A 231 12.16 12.84 -25.99
C ARG A 231 13.47 12.19 -25.57
N GLY A 232 13.41 10.99 -24.98
CA GLY A 232 14.61 10.22 -24.62
C GLY A 232 15.45 9.83 -25.83
N SER A 233 14.80 9.40 -26.90
CA SER A 233 15.48 9.08 -28.16
C SER A 233 16.12 10.31 -28.79
N ALA A 234 15.44 11.46 -28.78
CA ALA A 234 16.00 12.73 -29.24
C ALA A 234 17.22 13.15 -28.41
N TYR A 235 17.17 13.00 -27.08
CA TYR A 235 18.33 13.26 -26.21
C TYR A 235 19.54 12.39 -26.59
N LEU A 236 19.33 11.09 -26.81
CA LEU A 236 20.42 10.17 -27.20
C LEU A 236 21.05 10.56 -28.54
N VAL A 237 20.23 10.96 -29.53
CA VAL A 237 20.70 11.41 -30.86
C VAL A 237 21.47 12.73 -30.76
N LEU A 238 20.97 13.72 -30.00
CA LEU A 238 21.64 15.00 -29.81
C LEU A 238 22.99 14.87 -29.09
N ASN A 239 23.18 13.79 -28.32
CA ASN A 239 24.42 13.51 -27.62
C ASN A 239 25.25 12.39 -28.28
N TYR A 240 25.04 12.12 -29.58
CA TYR A 240 25.74 11.06 -30.33
C TYR A 240 27.27 11.16 -30.22
N ASP A 241 27.82 12.36 -30.34
CA ASP A 241 29.28 12.60 -30.30
C ASP A 241 29.91 12.29 -28.93
N GLN A 242 29.08 12.16 -27.89
CA GLN A 242 29.50 11.81 -26.53
C GLN A 242 29.27 10.32 -26.23
N TRP A 243 28.80 9.53 -27.20
CA TRP A 243 28.67 8.08 -27.03
C TRP A 243 30.05 7.45 -26.91
N GLY A 244 30.30 6.81 -25.77
CA GLY A 244 31.60 6.22 -25.46
C GLY A 244 32.47 7.10 -24.56
N ASN A 245 32.01 8.28 -24.16
CA ASN A 245 32.58 8.96 -23.00
C ASN A 245 32.36 8.12 -21.75
N ASP A 246 33.34 8.15 -20.84
CA ASP A 246 33.32 7.34 -19.63
C ASP A 246 32.15 7.73 -18.70
N GLU A 247 31.26 6.78 -18.46
CA GLU A 247 30.20 6.85 -17.45
C GLU A 247 30.45 5.72 -16.42
N CYS A 248 31.05 6.06 -15.27
CA CYS A 248 31.49 5.09 -14.27
C CYS A 248 30.34 4.55 -13.40
N ILE A 249 29.42 3.81 -14.01
CA ILE A 249 28.26 3.19 -13.33
C ILE A 249 28.39 1.69 -13.11
N TRP A 250 29.39 1.03 -13.70
CA TRP A 250 29.67 -0.38 -13.49
C TRP A 250 30.57 -0.57 -12.28
N VAL A 251 30.37 -1.66 -11.54
CA VAL A 251 31.03 -1.90 -10.25
C VAL A 251 31.87 -3.17 -10.32
N ALA A 252 33.15 -3.04 -9.93
CA ALA A 252 34.03 -4.16 -9.64
C ALA A 252 34.70 -3.92 -8.27
N LYS A 253 36.04 -3.81 -8.21
CA LYS A 253 36.74 -3.28 -7.02
C LYS A 253 36.52 -1.78 -6.82
N VAL A 254 36.38 -1.06 -7.93
CA VAL A 254 36.04 0.36 -8.01
C VAL A 254 34.96 0.53 -9.07
N THR A 255 34.39 1.72 -9.18
CA THR A 255 33.51 2.05 -10.31
C THR A 255 34.33 2.24 -11.58
N TYR A 256 33.79 1.77 -12.70
CA TYR A 256 34.45 1.86 -14.01
C TYR A 256 33.42 2.06 -15.12
N ALA A 257 33.89 2.52 -16.28
CA ALA A 257 33.08 2.72 -17.47
C ALA A 257 33.26 1.58 -18.46
N LEU A 258 32.22 1.28 -19.23
CA LEU A 258 32.26 0.36 -20.36
C LEU A 258 31.74 1.05 -21.63
N PRO A 259 32.56 1.91 -22.28
CA PRO A 259 32.16 2.70 -23.45
C PRO A 259 31.45 1.93 -24.56
N PHE A 260 31.94 0.74 -24.90
CA PHE A 260 31.36 -0.11 -25.93
C PHE A 260 29.98 -0.65 -25.54
N LEU A 261 29.79 -0.97 -24.26
CA LEU A 261 28.53 -1.45 -23.72
C LEU A 261 27.50 -0.32 -23.66
N ALA A 262 27.90 0.85 -23.17
CA ALA A 262 27.08 2.07 -23.19
C ALA A 262 26.61 2.39 -24.62
N ARG A 263 27.52 2.34 -25.60
CA ARG A 263 27.19 2.53 -27.02
C ARG A 263 26.20 1.49 -27.53
N ALA A 264 26.35 0.23 -27.14
CA ALA A 264 25.42 -0.84 -27.52
C ALA A 264 24.01 -0.58 -26.95
N TYR A 265 23.89 -0.11 -25.72
CA TYR A 265 22.60 0.28 -25.15
C TYR A 265 21.97 1.47 -25.89
N ASN A 266 22.75 2.51 -26.20
CA ASN A 266 22.25 3.66 -26.96
C ASN A 266 21.72 3.26 -28.34
N ILE A 267 22.47 2.41 -29.06
CA ILE A 267 22.05 1.88 -30.37
C ILE A 267 20.79 1.03 -30.22
N ALA A 268 20.74 0.13 -29.24
CA ALA A 268 19.59 -0.71 -28.98
C ALA A 268 18.33 0.12 -28.65
N ALA A 269 18.48 1.16 -27.82
CA ALA A 269 17.38 2.05 -27.44
C ALA A 269 16.76 2.74 -28.67
N LEU A 270 17.58 3.19 -29.61
CA LEU A 270 17.09 3.81 -30.84
C LEU A 270 16.53 2.80 -31.85
N SER A 271 17.07 1.59 -31.86
CA SER A 271 16.74 0.57 -32.86
C SER A 271 15.59 -0.37 -32.47
N ALA A 272 15.28 -0.45 -31.18
CA ALA A 272 14.25 -1.36 -30.67
C ALA A 272 12.92 -1.14 -31.39
N GLY A 273 12.44 -2.22 -32.02
CA GLY A 273 11.23 -2.27 -32.85
C GLY A 273 9.92 -2.10 -32.07
N PRO A 274 8.79 -2.04 -32.81
CA PRO A 274 7.49 -1.82 -32.21
C PRO A 274 7.10 -2.98 -31.28
N PRO A 275 6.23 -2.71 -30.30
CA PRO A 275 5.97 -3.64 -29.23
C PRO A 275 5.08 -4.81 -29.68
N CYS A 276 5.11 -5.90 -28.91
CA CYS A 276 4.43 -7.16 -29.27
C CYS A 276 2.89 -7.06 -29.19
N SER A 277 2.20 -7.85 -30.01
CA SER A 277 0.75 -8.02 -29.93
C SER A 277 0.37 -9.06 -28.88
N TRP A 278 -0.67 -8.78 -28.09
CA TRP A 278 -1.15 -9.69 -27.04
C TRP A 278 -2.40 -10.48 -27.45
N GLY A 279 -2.40 -11.74 -27.09
CA GLY A 279 -3.54 -12.64 -27.06
C GLY A 279 -4.53 -12.33 -25.93
N PRO A 280 -5.62 -13.11 -25.85
CA PRO A 280 -6.72 -12.84 -24.95
C PRO A 280 -6.36 -13.03 -23.47
N LYS A 281 -5.41 -13.93 -23.14
CA LYS A 281 -5.07 -14.22 -21.75
C LYS A 281 -4.45 -13.00 -21.07
N VAL A 282 -3.44 -12.38 -21.69
CA VAL A 282 -2.79 -11.18 -21.14
C VAL A 282 -3.72 -9.97 -21.13
N LYS A 283 -4.55 -9.80 -22.16
CA LYS A 283 -5.55 -8.72 -22.22
C LYS A 283 -6.58 -8.77 -21.09
N ALA A 284 -6.87 -9.96 -20.56
CA ALA A 284 -7.84 -10.16 -19.49
C ALA A 284 -7.25 -10.04 -18.07
N LEU A 285 -5.92 -9.88 -17.91
CA LEU A 285 -5.28 -9.89 -16.59
C LEU A 285 -5.68 -8.71 -15.70
N VAL A 286 -5.80 -7.52 -16.28
CA VAL A 286 -6.11 -6.29 -15.54
C VAL A 286 -7.23 -5.56 -16.27
N ALA A 287 -8.36 -5.40 -15.58
CA ALA A 287 -9.48 -4.60 -16.04
C ALA A 287 -9.39 -3.20 -15.42
N ILE A 288 -9.33 -2.16 -16.27
CA ILE A 288 -9.30 -0.76 -15.84
C ILE A 288 -10.61 -0.08 -16.23
N SER A 289 -11.31 0.47 -15.25
CA SER A 289 -12.45 1.37 -15.50
C SER A 289 -11.95 2.79 -15.73
N VAL A 290 -11.72 3.16 -17.00
CA VAL A 290 -11.16 4.49 -17.37
C VAL A 290 -12.04 5.64 -16.87
N ASP A 291 -13.36 5.50 -16.96
CA ASP A 291 -14.28 6.56 -16.55
C ASP A 291 -14.23 6.77 -15.03
N ARG A 292 -14.21 5.67 -14.25
CA ARG A 292 -14.08 5.74 -12.79
C ARG A 292 -12.74 6.34 -12.37
N VAL A 293 -11.65 5.93 -13.03
CA VAL A 293 -10.31 6.48 -12.76
C VAL A 293 -10.27 7.99 -13.00
N LYS A 294 -10.85 8.48 -14.10
CA LYS A 294 -10.90 9.93 -14.39
C LYS A 294 -11.76 10.70 -13.39
N GLU A 295 -12.91 10.14 -13.02
CA GLU A 295 -13.80 10.74 -12.01
C GLU A 295 -13.07 10.90 -10.68
N MET A 296 -12.45 9.82 -10.19
CA MET A 296 -11.68 9.84 -8.94
C MET A 296 -10.46 10.74 -9.02
N ALA A 297 -9.74 10.76 -10.15
CA ALA A 297 -8.62 11.68 -10.34
C ALA A 297 -9.08 13.14 -10.27
N GLY A 298 -10.25 13.45 -10.84
CA GLY A 298 -10.91 14.75 -10.72
C GLY A 298 -11.18 15.12 -9.25
N PHE A 299 -11.80 14.20 -8.50
CA PHE A 299 -12.04 14.37 -7.06
C PHE A 299 -10.73 14.65 -6.30
N PHE A 300 -9.71 13.80 -6.44
CA PHE A 300 -8.46 13.95 -5.69
C PHE A 300 -7.66 15.18 -6.11
N SER A 301 -7.72 15.60 -7.38
CA SER A 301 -7.06 16.83 -7.85
C SER A 301 -7.58 18.10 -7.16
N SER A 302 -8.80 18.06 -6.63
CA SER A 302 -9.40 19.16 -5.88
C SER A 302 -8.75 19.36 -4.51
N LEU A 303 -8.14 18.30 -3.96
CA LEU A 303 -7.42 18.35 -2.70
C LEU A 303 -6.15 19.18 -2.86
N PRO A 304 -5.86 20.14 -1.98
CA PRO A 304 -4.73 21.04 -2.16
C PRO A 304 -3.36 20.36 -2.23
N MET A 305 -3.23 19.20 -1.59
CA MET A 305 -1.99 18.43 -1.63
C MET A 305 -1.70 17.83 -3.01
N PHE A 306 -2.74 17.62 -3.84
CA PHE A 306 -2.66 17.09 -5.20
C PHE A 306 -2.95 18.15 -6.27
N ARG A 307 -3.32 19.38 -5.90
CA ARG A 307 -3.65 20.47 -6.84
C ARG A 307 -2.55 20.78 -7.87
N LYS A 308 -1.29 20.48 -7.55
CA LYS A 308 -0.14 20.69 -8.45
C LYS A 308 0.25 19.43 -9.24
N ASP A 309 -0.36 18.29 -8.94
CA ASP A 309 -0.06 17.05 -9.63
C ASP A 309 -0.77 17.04 -10.98
N GLU A 310 -0.09 16.54 -12.00
CA GLU A 310 -0.70 16.36 -13.32
C GLU A 310 -1.74 15.25 -13.25
N ALA A 311 -2.86 15.40 -13.98
CA ALA A 311 -3.98 14.47 -13.92
C ALA A 311 -3.55 13.01 -14.16
N TRP A 312 -2.68 12.77 -15.15
CA TRP A 312 -2.21 11.41 -15.47
C TRP A 312 -1.39 10.77 -14.33
N MET A 313 -0.79 11.55 -13.43
CA MET A 313 -0.09 10.98 -12.26
C MET A 313 -1.10 10.43 -11.26
N LEU A 314 -2.17 11.18 -10.98
CA LEU A 314 -3.25 10.74 -10.10
C LEU A 314 -3.99 9.54 -10.69
N GLU A 315 -4.26 9.55 -12.00
CA GLU A 315 -4.82 8.41 -12.71
C GLU A 315 -3.91 7.19 -12.60
N GLY A 316 -2.60 7.36 -12.65
CA GLY A 316 -1.61 6.31 -12.42
C GLY A 316 -1.70 5.71 -11.03
N ASP A 317 -1.76 6.54 -10.00
CA ASP A 317 -1.90 6.10 -8.60
C ASP A 317 -3.21 5.31 -8.39
N LEU A 318 -4.30 5.73 -9.03
CA LEU A 318 -5.61 5.07 -8.98
C LEU A 318 -5.62 3.72 -9.70
N VAL A 319 -5.01 3.65 -10.89
CA VAL A 319 -4.88 2.38 -11.62
C VAL A 319 -4.05 1.39 -10.79
N LEU A 320 -2.92 1.81 -10.23
CA LEU A 320 -2.13 0.96 -9.34
C LEU A 320 -2.95 0.52 -8.12
N GLY A 321 -3.72 1.42 -7.50
CA GLY A 321 -4.62 1.10 -6.40
C GLY A 321 -5.62 0.00 -6.76
N SER A 322 -6.24 0.11 -7.93
CA SER A 322 -7.21 -0.88 -8.44
C SER A 322 -6.61 -2.28 -8.61
N MET A 323 -5.30 -2.38 -8.93
CA MET A 323 -4.61 -3.67 -9.06
C MET A 323 -4.44 -4.38 -7.70
N TYR A 324 -4.48 -3.66 -6.58
CA TYR A 324 -4.45 -4.27 -5.24
C TYR A 324 -5.82 -4.77 -4.77
N HIS A 325 -6.93 -4.31 -5.35
CA HIS A 325 -8.28 -4.61 -4.84
C HIS A 325 -8.58 -6.12 -4.73
N PRO A 326 -8.31 -6.97 -5.75
CA PRO A 326 -8.65 -8.39 -5.66
C PRO A 326 -7.93 -9.10 -4.50
N ARG A 327 -6.68 -8.72 -4.26
CA ARG A 327 -5.87 -9.27 -3.18
C ARG A 327 -6.31 -8.77 -1.81
N LEU A 328 -6.62 -7.47 -1.70
CA LEU A 328 -7.16 -6.85 -0.48
C LEU A 328 -8.47 -7.52 -0.06
N LEU A 329 -9.43 -7.68 -0.99
CA LEU A 329 -10.71 -8.36 -0.75
C LEU A 329 -10.49 -9.79 -0.23
N ARG A 330 -9.67 -10.57 -0.94
CA ARG A 330 -9.39 -11.97 -0.58
C ARG A 330 -8.73 -12.10 0.79
N MET A 331 -7.76 -11.24 1.10
CA MET A 331 -7.03 -11.32 2.36
C MET A 331 -7.82 -10.74 3.53
N GLY A 332 -8.55 -9.63 3.36
CA GLY A 332 -9.46 -9.09 4.38
C GLY A 332 -10.53 -10.11 4.79
N SER A 333 -11.08 -10.83 3.81
CA SER A 333 -12.09 -11.89 4.02
C SER A 333 -11.63 -13.03 4.93
N SER A 334 -10.31 -13.21 5.11
CA SER A 334 -9.76 -14.24 6.00
C SER A 334 -9.79 -13.85 7.48
N VAL A 335 -9.98 -12.56 7.78
CA VAL A 335 -10.05 -12.02 9.14
C VAL A 335 -11.50 -11.67 9.48
N PHE A 336 -12.15 -10.88 8.62
CA PHE A 336 -13.57 -10.53 8.73
C PHE A 336 -14.31 -11.12 7.54
N ALA A 337 -15.32 -11.95 7.79
CA ALA A 337 -16.16 -12.49 6.74
C ALA A 337 -16.82 -11.36 5.95
N GLN A 338 -16.78 -11.41 4.63
CA GLN A 338 -17.45 -10.41 3.79
C GLN A 338 -18.95 -10.62 3.77
N ASP A 339 -19.69 -9.53 3.94
CA ASP A 339 -21.09 -9.46 3.51
C ASP A 339 -21.14 -9.26 2.00
N GLU A 340 -21.90 -10.09 1.30
CA GLU A 340 -22.14 -9.97 -0.15
C GLU A 340 -22.81 -8.62 -0.52
N LYS A 341 -23.44 -7.95 0.46
CA LYS A 341 -24.07 -6.64 0.33
C LYS A 341 -23.17 -5.48 0.78
N ALA A 342 -21.97 -5.75 1.28
CA ALA A 342 -21.07 -4.72 1.79
C ALA A 342 -20.69 -3.71 0.70
N ASP A 343 -20.82 -2.44 1.05
CA ASP A 343 -20.41 -1.33 0.21
C ASP A 343 -18.90 -1.13 0.31
N ASN A 344 -18.15 -1.80 -0.58
CA ASN A 344 -16.69 -1.78 -0.59
C ASN A 344 -16.09 -0.50 -1.19
N ARG A 345 -16.82 0.63 -1.17
CA ARG A 345 -16.35 1.93 -1.70
C ARG A 345 -15.03 2.40 -1.09
N TYR A 346 -14.77 2.07 0.17
CA TYR A 346 -13.51 2.39 0.85
C TYR A 346 -12.27 1.80 0.16
N LEU A 347 -12.41 0.70 -0.59
CA LEU A 347 -11.30 0.11 -1.35
C LEU A 347 -10.79 1.02 -2.46
N GLU A 348 -11.58 1.97 -2.93
CA GLU A 348 -11.12 2.94 -3.90
C GLU A 348 -10.24 4.03 -3.26
N TYR A 349 -10.39 4.27 -1.95
CA TYR A 349 -9.68 5.31 -1.20
C TYR A 349 -8.41 4.78 -0.51
N ILE A 350 -8.46 3.59 0.09
CA ILE A 350 -7.35 3.04 0.88
C ILE A 350 -6.06 2.93 0.06
N PRO A 351 -6.02 2.22 -1.09
CA PRO A 351 -4.80 2.06 -1.87
C PRO A 351 -4.30 3.39 -2.41
N PHE A 352 -5.21 4.24 -2.94
CA PHE A 352 -4.85 5.55 -3.46
C PHE A 352 -4.16 6.41 -2.40
N THR A 353 -4.71 6.45 -1.19
CA THR A 353 -4.17 7.25 -0.08
C THR A 353 -2.71 6.87 0.19
N TRP A 354 -2.41 5.57 0.29
CA TRP A 354 -1.04 5.11 0.55
C TRP A 354 -0.12 5.32 -0.66
N ILE A 355 -0.58 5.01 -1.88
CA ILE A 355 0.22 5.11 -3.11
C ILE A 355 0.58 6.56 -3.44
N ALA A 356 -0.42 7.45 -3.51
CA ALA A 356 -0.23 8.84 -3.89
C ALA A 356 0.64 9.58 -2.88
N MET A 357 0.48 9.28 -1.58
CA MET A 357 1.34 9.85 -0.55
C MET A 357 2.77 9.31 -0.61
N ASN A 358 2.95 8.01 -0.91
CA ASN A 358 4.27 7.43 -1.04
C ASN A 358 5.05 8.02 -2.22
N ARG A 359 4.38 8.25 -3.36
CA ARG A 359 4.98 8.91 -4.54
C ARG A 359 5.51 10.30 -4.22
N LYS A 360 4.80 11.06 -3.38
CA LYS A 360 5.19 12.41 -2.99
C LYS A 360 6.26 12.44 -1.89
N ASN A 361 6.55 11.30 -1.27
CA ASN A 361 7.51 11.21 -0.19
C ASN A 361 8.96 11.20 -0.73
N HIS A 362 9.85 11.97 -0.11
CA HIS A 362 11.27 11.98 -0.46
C HIS A 362 11.99 10.67 -0.10
N ARG A 363 11.39 9.85 0.78
CA ARG A 363 11.86 8.53 1.17
C ARG A 363 10.70 7.54 1.07
N PRO A 364 10.38 7.05 -0.13
CA PRO A 364 9.26 6.14 -0.31
C PRO A 364 9.43 4.87 0.52
N LEU A 365 8.32 4.39 1.04
CA LEU A 365 8.16 3.09 1.67
C LEU A 365 8.37 1.97 0.65
N SER A 366 8.83 0.81 1.13
CA SER A 366 8.85 -0.41 0.32
C SER A 366 7.42 -0.83 -0.05
N ASN A 367 7.24 -1.57 -1.16
CA ASN A 367 5.92 -2.08 -1.51
C ASN A 367 5.39 -3.08 -0.47
N THR A 368 6.28 -3.81 0.22
CA THR A 368 5.88 -4.65 1.35
C THR A 368 5.27 -3.81 2.46
N THR A 369 5.91 -2.71 2.85
CA THR A 369 5.36 -1.80 3.87
C THR A 369 4.05 -1.16 3.39
N LEU A 370 3.97 -0.73 2.13
CA LEU A 370 2.73 -0.19 1.56
C LEU A 370 1.57 -1.20 1.62
N TRP A 371 1.83 -2.43 1.22
CA TRP A 371 0.87 -3.52 1.29
C TRP A 371 0.35 -3.73 2.72
N GLU A 372 1.25 -3.84 3.70
CA GLU A 372 0.86 -4.02 5.10
C GLU A 372 0.04 -2.84 5.62
N THR A 373 0.39 -1.61 5.24
CA THR A 373 -0.39 -0.42 5.64
C THR A 373 -1.78 -0.38 5.00
N MET A 374 -1.93 -0.81 3.75
CA MET A 374 -3.25 -0.93 3.10
C MET A 374 -4.09 -2.02 3.76
N MET A 375 -3.49 -3.18 4.05
CA MET A 375 -4.17 -4.28 4.73
C MET A 375 -4.67 -3.88 6.12
N VAL A 376 -3.83 -3.22 6.92
CA VAL A 376 -4.24 -2.75 8.25
C VAL A 376 -5.35 -1.72 8.14
N SER A 377 -5.27 -0.79 7.19
CA SER A 377 -6.33 0.21 6.96
C SER A 377 -7.66 -0.44 6.59
N LEU A 378 -7.62 -1.53 5.81
CA LEU A 378 -8.78 -2.34 5.47
C LEU A 378 -9.37 -3.01 6.72
N LEU A 379 -8.54 -3.71 7.49
CA LEU A 379 -8.98 -4.43 8.69
C LEU A 379 -9.54 -3.49 9.76
N VAL A 380 -9.02 -2.26 9.84
CA VAL A 380 -9.53 -1.20 10.71
C VAL A 380 -10.95 -0.80 10.33
N TYR A 381 -11.20 -0.57 9.04
CA TYR A 381 -12.53 -0.27 8.54
C TYR A 381 -13.50 -1.44 8.82
N GLN A 382 -13.06 -2.67 8.58
CA GLN A 382 -13.87 -3.86 8.84
C GLN A 382 -14.12 -4.10 10.33
N LEU A 383 -13.19 -3.74 11.22
CA LEU A 383 -13.41 -3.79 12.66
C LEU A 383 -14.52 -2.82 13.07
N ASP A 384 -14.50 -1.59 12.54
CA ASP A 384 -15.50 -0.55 12.84
C ASP A 384 -16.91 -1.03 12.46
N GLU A 385 -17.07 -1.47 11.20
CA GLU A 385 -18.32 -2.05 10.68
C GLU A 385 -18.75 -3.28 11.50
N TYR A 386 -17.81 -4.16 11.84
CA TYR A 386 -18.09 -5.35 12.63
C TYR A 386 -18.60 -5.02 14.03
N MET A 387 -17.97 -4.09 14.73
CA MET A 387 -18.38 -3.69 16.09
C MET A 387 -19.78 -3.07 16.07
N GLU A 388 -20.07 -2.22 15.09
CA GLU A 388 -21.39 -1.62 14.90
C GLU A 388 -22.47 -2.69 14.66
N ILE A 389 -22.22 -3.65 13.75
CA ILE A 389 -23.18 -4.73 13.44
C ILE A 389 -23.45 -5.59 14.67
N VAL A 390 -22.40 -6.05 15.36
CA VAL A 390 -22.53 -6.93 16.54
C VAL A 390 -23.41 -6.29 17.61
N PHE A 391 -23.18 -5.01 17.94
CA PHE A 391 -23.92 -4.33 19.00
C PHE A 391 -25.30 -3.83 18.54
N ARG A 392 -25.49 -3.56 17.24
CA ARG A 392 -26.80 -3.27 16.67
C ARG A 392 -27.74 -4.47 16.77
N GLU A 393 -27.24 -5.67 16.48
CA GLU A 393 -27.99 -6.93 16.56
C GLU A 393 -28.18 -7.40 18.02
N HIS A 394 -27.21 -7.12 18.89
CA HIS A 394 -27.17 -7.62 20.27
C HIS A 394 -27.16 -6.48 21.30
N ARG A 395 -28.29 -5.80 21.46
CA ARG A 395 -28.46 -4.65 22.39
C ARG A 395 -28.49 -5.00 23.88
N ASP A 396 -28.20 -6.25 24.27
CA ASP A 396 -28.16 -6.66 25.67
C ASP A 396 -26.84 -6.18 26.32
N PRO A 397 -26.88 -5.33 27.36
CA PRO A 397 -25.69 -4.88 28.07
C PRO A 397 -24.80 -6.03 28.59
N ARG A 398 -25.37 -7.22 28.85
CA ARG A 398 -24.60 -8.40 29.27
C ARG A 398 -23.67 -8.90 28.17
N ILE A 399 -24.13 -8.87 26.91
CA ILE A 399 -23.31 -9.27 25.76
C ILE A 399 -22.18 -8.27 25.56
N MET A 400 -22.46 -6.97 25.71
CA MET A 400 -21.41 -5.93 25.65
C MET A 400 -20.31 -6.15 26.69
N GLU A 401 -20.66 -6.46 27.94
CA GLU A 401 -19.67 -6.75 28.97
C GLU A 401 -18.91 -8.06 28.72
N GLN A 402 -19.57 -9.08 28.16
CA GLN A 402 -18.88 -10.32 27.75
C GLN A 402 -17.86 -10.07 26.63
N VAL A 403 -18.23 -9.28 25.61
CA VAL A 403 -17.29 -8.86 24.56
C VAL A 403 -16.15 -8.03 25.15
N ARG A 404 -16.43 -7.14 26.11
CA ARG A 404 -15.42 -6.38 26.85
C ARG A 404 -14.41 -7.28 27.55
N GLN A 405 -14.88 -8.36 28.18
CA GLN A 405 -14.02 -9.37 28.82
C GLN A 405 -13.18 -10.15 27.81
N ILE A 406 -13.76 -10.52 26.66
CA ILE A 406 -13.03 -11.17 25.55
C ILE A 406 -11.91 -10.26 25.05
N VAL A 407 -12.18 -8.97 24.81
CA VAL A 407 -11.17 -7.99 24.37
C VAL A 407 -10.03 -7.88 25.37
N ARG A 408 -10.34 -7.77 26.67
CA ARG A 408 -9.32 -7.74 27.73
C ARG A 408 -8.44 -8.99 27.70
N LEU A 409 -9.05 -10.17 27.60
CA LEU A 409 -8.33 -11.45 27.54
C LEU A 409 -7.42 -11.53 26.30
N LEU A 410 -7.96 -11.22 25.11
CA LEU A 410 -7.22 -11.31 23.84
C LEU A 410 -6.04 -10.33 23.78
N CYS A 411 -6.17 -9.16 24.38
CA CYS A 411 -5.10 -8.16 24.42
C CYS A 411 -4.10 -8.37 25.57
N GLY A 412 -4.33 -9.36 26.44
CA GLY A 412 -3.42 -9.69 27.55
C GLY A 412 -3.62 -8.84 28.81
N PHE A 413 -4.82 -8.28 29.02
CA PHE A 413 -5.22 -7.65 30.28
C PHE A 413 -5.85 -8.72 31.19
N ASP A 414 -5.14 -9.06 32.26
CA ASP A 414 -5.64 -9.98 33.28
C ASP A 414 -6.90 -9.41 33.94
N THR A 415 -7.99 -10.19 33.97
CA THR A 415 -9.29 -9.78 34.55
C THR A 415 -9.34 -9.92 36.07
N LYS A 416 -8.21 -10.24 36.72
CA LYS A 416 -8.10 -10.33 38.18
C LYS A 416 -7.39 -9.08 38.71
N GLY A 417 -8.20 -8.25 39.38
CA GLY A 417 -7.82 -6.93 39.87
C GLY A 417 -6.66 -6.89 40.85
N ASP A 418 -6.24 -5.65 41.11
CA ASP A 418 -5.41 -5.16 42.22
C ASP A 418 -5.16 -6.18 43.33
N GLY A 419 -3.91 -6.66 43.39
CA GLY A 419 -3.52 -7.61 44.43
C GLY A 419 -2.14 -8.23 44.24
N ASN A 420 -1.09 -7.40 44.24
CA ASN A 420 0.24 -7.78 44.73
C ASN A 420 0.93 -9.00 44.05
N VAL A 421 1.55 -8.81 42.89
CA VAL A 421 2.39 -9.83 42.26
C VAL A 421 3.88 -9.50 42.42
N LYS A 422 4.55 -10.31 43.24
CA LYS A 422 6.01 -10.45 43.24
C LYS A 422 6.48 -10.82 41.84
N ARG A 423 7.43 -10.02 41.31
CA ARG A 423 8.24 -10.37 40.15
C ARG A 423 8.91 -11.72 40.37
N THR A 424 8.62 -12.69 39.52
CA THR A 424 9.55 -13.79 39.21
C THR A 424 9.79 -13.82 37.71
N SER A 425 11.07 -13.77 37.39
CA SER A 425 11.71 -13.79 36.09
C SER A 425 11.50 -15.08 35.32
N ASP A 426 11.65 -14.96 34.00
CA ASP A 426 11.91 -16.01 33.01
C ASP A 426 10.90 -17.16 32.93
N HIS A 427 10.03 -17.13 31.91
CA HIS A 427 9.92 -18.19 30.92
C HIS A 427 8.99 -17.80 29.75
N GLN A 428 9.47 -18.11 28.55
CA GLN A 428 8.81 -18.21 27.24
C GLN A 428 7.27 -18.08 27.22
N LEU A 429 6.79 -17.04 26.52
CA LEU A 429 5.41 -16.90 26.03
C LEU A 429 5.12 -18.00 24.98
N ASN A 430 4.80 -19.20 25.43
CA ASN A 430 4.29 -20.28 24.59
C ASN A 430 2.83 -20.56 24.95
N TYR A 431 1.97 -20.49 23.93
CA TYR A 431 0.67 -21.15 23.83
C TYR A 431 -0.33 -20.86 24.97
N PHE A 432 -1.15 -19.82 24.82
CA PHE A 432 -2.33 -19.64 25.66
C PHE A 432 -3.43 -20.61 25.22
N ASP A 433 -3.64 -21.65 26.05
CA ASP A 433 -4.74 -22.61 25.94
C ASP A 433 -6.07 -21.94 26.30
N CYS A 434 -7.02 -21.96 25.36
CA CYS A 434 -8.33 -21.33 25.47
C CYS A 434 -9.33 -22.15 26.32
N SER A 435 -8.88 -23.23 26.96
CA SER A 435 -9.68 -24.09 27.84
C SER A 435 -10.13 -23.43 29.15
N SER A 436 -9.70 -22.20 29.43
CA SER A 436 -10.00 -21.44 30.66
C SER A 436 -11.15 -20.42 30.54
N ILE A 437 -11.94 -20.46 29.45
CA ILE A 437 -13.25 -19.81 29.42
C ILE A 437 -14.13 -20.48 30.51
N PRO A 438 -14.73 -19.74 31.45
CA PRO A 438 -15.66 -20.32 32.41
C PRO A 438 -16.79 -21.05 31.67
N ARG A 439 -16.98 -22.34 31.95
CA ARG A 439 -18.11 -23.13 31.43
C ARG A 439 -19.42 -22.44 31.82
N MET A 440 -20.27 -22.20 30.83
CA MET A 440 -21.67 -21.76 30.97
C MET A 440 -22.38 -22.58 32.06
N GLU A 441 -22.90 -21.91 33.09
CA GLU A 441 -24.01 -22.47 33.87
C GLU A 441 -25.29 -22.30 33.03
N GLU A 442 -25.90 -23.44 32.70
CA GLU A 442 -27.18 -23.54 32.00
C GLU A 442 -28.28 -22.83 32.79
N ILE A 443 -28.94 -21.86 32.17
CA ILE A 443 -30.22 -21.32 32.66
C ILE A 443 -31.33 -21.92 31.78
N ASP A 444 -32.21 -22.67 32.42
CA ASP A 444 -33.32 -23.40 31.84
C ASP A 444 -34.25 -22.54 30.94
N GLY A 445 -34.44 -23.05 29.73
CA GLY A 445 -35.55 -22.96 28.77
C GLY A 445 -36.64 -21.88 28.89
N SER A 446 -36.82 -21.09 27.83
CA SER A 446 -37.91 -21.31 26.85
C SER A 446 -37.80 -20.41 25.61
N SER A 447 -37.65 -21.07 24.46
CA SER A 447 -38.08 -20.75 23.08
C SER A 447 -38.24 -19.29 22.61
N SER A 448 -37.40 -18.89 21.63
CA SER A 448 -37.86 -18.34 20.33
C SER A 448 -36.73 -18.39 19.29
N ASP A 449 -37.10 -18.51 18.02
CA ASP A 449 -36.22 -18.68 16.83
C ASP A 449 -35.27 -17.49 16.57
N GLY A 450 -34.12 -17.49 17.25
CA GLY A 450 -32.96 -16.66 16.97
C GLY A 450 -31.69 -17.44 17.31
N ALA A 451 -30.58 -17.15 16.62
CA ALA A 451 -29.29 -17.79 16.92
C ALA A 451 -29.02 -17.76 18.44
N SER A 452 -28.69 -18.91 19.04
CA SER A 452 -28.43 -19.00 20.47
C SER A 452 -27.35 -17.97 20.86
N PRO A 453 -27.53 -17.18 21.95
CA PRO A 453 -26.57 -16.17 22.40
C PRO A 453 -25.13 -16.70 22.56
N SER A 454 -24.95 -18.00 22.81
CA SER A 454 -23.62 -18.60 22.90
C SER A 454 -22.90 -18.69 21.55
N LEU A 455 -23.63 -18.93 20.46
CA LEU A 455 -23.05 -19.04 19.12
C LEU A 455 -22.56 -17.69 18.60
N ALA A 456 -23.31 -16.61 18.87
CA ALA A 456 -22.91 -15.25 18.52
C ALA A 456 -21.64 -14.83 19.27
N LEU A 457 -21.52 -15.19 20.56
CA LEU A 457 -20.33 -14.90 21.37
C LEU A 457 -19.10 -15.72 20.93
N GLU A 458 -19.28 -16.98 20.52
CA GLU A 458 -18.22 -17.81 19.94
C GLU A 458 -17.70 -17.22 18.63
N GLN A 459 -18.61 -16.79 17.75
CA GLN A 459 -18.26 -16.12 16.50
C GLN A 459 -17.50 -14.82 16.76
N ALA A 460 -17.97 -13.99 17.70
CA ALA A 460 -17.26 -12.78 18.09
C ALA A 460 -15.88 -13.04 18.66
N THR A 461 -15.75 -14.06 19.50
CA THR A 461 -14.45 -14.49 20.01
C THR A 461 -13.49 -14.89 18.89
N ALA A 462 -13.97 -15.66 17.91
CA ALA A 462 -13.16 -16.12 16.78
C ALA A 462 -12.69 -14.96 15.89
N THR A 463 -13.60 -14.06 15.51
CA THR A 463 -13.30 -12.89 14.66
C THR A 463 -12.32 -11.94 15.35
N LEU A 464 -12.61 -11.55 16.60
CA LEU A 464 -11.73 -10.65 17.34
C LEU A 464 -10.35 -11.28 17.59
N ARG A 465 -10.27 -12.60 17.78
CA ARG A 465 -8.99 -13.32 17.88
C ARG A 465 -8.22 -13.29 16.56
N GLY A 466 -8.90 -13.44 15.42
CA GLY A 466 -8.27 -13.34 14.10
C GLY A 466 -7.62 -11.97 13.91
N PHE A 467 -8.37 -10.91 14.22
CA PHE A 467 -7.89 -9.53 14.12
C PHE A 467 -6.71 -9.24 15.06
N THR A 468 -6.83 -9.58 16.36
CA THR A 468 -5.74 -9.35 17.31
C THR A 468 -4.49 -10.17 16.97
N SER A 469 -4.65 -11.41 16.50
CA SER A 469 -3.53 -12.23 16.05
C SER A 469 -2.84 -11.63 14.83
N TYR A 470 -3.61 -11.12 13.85
CA TYR A 470 -3.04 -10.45 12.67
C TYR A 470 -2.10 -9.30 13.07
N ILE A 471 -2.53 -8.45 14.01
CA ILE A 471 -1.74 -7.30 14.46
C ILE A 471 -0.57 -7.74 15.35
N LEU A 472 -0.85 -8.47 16.43
CA LEU A 472 0.12 -8.71 17.50
C LEU A 472 1.17 -9.77 17.13
N GLN A 473 0.83 -10.72 16.24
CA GLN A 473 1.76 -11.74 15.75
C GLN A 473 2.46 -11.34 14.46
N HIS A 474 2.20 -10.13 13.94
CA HIS A 474 2.89 -9.63 12.77
C HIS A 474 4.41 -9.64 12.99
N SER A 475 5.18 -10.08 11.98
CA SER A 475 6.63 -10.30 12.13
C SER A 475 7.37 -9.06 12.62
N ALA A 476 7.00 -7.87 12.12
CA ALA A 476 7.59 -6.60 12.55
C ALA A 476 7.29 -6.27 14.03
N VAL A 477 6.11 -6.66 14.54
CA VAL A 477 5.74 -6.47 15.95
C VAL A 477 6.49 -7.45 16.83
N VAL A 478 6.53 -8.74 16.46
CA VAL A 478 7.22 -9.77 17.24
C VAL A 478 8.71 -9.46 17.41
N LYS A 479 9.34 -8.91 16.36
CA LYS A 479 10.73 -8.47 16.35
C LYS A 479 10.98 -7.12 17.04
N SER A 480 9.94 -6.37 17.38
CA SER A 480 10.08 -5.07 18.04
C SER A 480 10.45 -5.21 19.53
N PRO A 481 11.06 -4.18 20.15
CA PRO A 481 11.40 -4.20 21.57
C PRO A 481 10.18 -4.44 22.49
N ASP A 482 10.40 -5.09 23.63
CA ASP A 482 9.36 -5.46 24.61
C ASP A 482 8.45 -4.32 25.05
N HIS A 483 9.00 -3.11 25.18
CA HIS A 483 8.19 -1.96 25.58
C HIS A 483 7.24 -1.51 24.46
N ILE A 484 7.66 -1.54 23.19
CA ILE A 484 6.82 -1.24 22.03
C ILE A 484 5.72 -2.30 21.90
N ARG A 485 6.06 -3.59 22.07
CA ARG A 485 5.08 -4.67 22.03
C ARG A 485 4.01 -4.48 23.10
N ARG A 486 4.40 -4.21 24.35
CA ARG A 486 3.46 -3.92 25.44
C ARG A 486 2.63 -2.65 25.19
N GLU A 487 3.22 -1.62 24.60
CA GLU A 487 2.51 -0.39 24.23
C GLU A 487 1.44 -0.68 23.19
N LEU A 488 1.75 -1.44 22.14
CA LEU A 488 0.80 -1.83 21.10
C LEU A 488 -0.33 -2.71 21.65
N HIS A 489 -0.03 -3.68 22.51
CA HIS A 489 -1.06 -4.45 23.23
C HIS A 489 -2.01 -3.53 24.02
N GLY A 490 -1.44 -2.54 24.72
CA GLY A 490 -2.20 -1.58 25.51
C GLY A 490 -3.06 -0.64 24.66
N GLU A 491 -2.54 -0.14 23.55
CA GLU A 491 -3.32 0.68 22.60
C GLU A 491 -4.42 -0.13 21.92
N LEU A 492 -4.14 -1.38 21.53
CA LEU A 492 -5.13 -2.23 20.87
C LEU A 492 -6.33 -2.51 21.79
N ALA A 493 -6.08 -2.80 23.07
CA ALA A 493 -7.15 -2.94 24.04
C ALA A 493 -7.93 -1.64 24.21
N ARG A 494 -7.24 -0.49 24.36
CA ARG A 494 -7.90 0.81 24.52
C ARG A 494 -8.76 1.17 23.31
N CYS A 495 -8.29 0.86 22.11
CA CYS A 495 -9.02 1.03 20.86
C CYS A 495 -10.31 0.21 20.85
N MET A 496 -10.21 -1.11 21.06
CA MET A 496 -11.37 -2.01 21.00
C MET A 496 -12.37 -1.74 22.13
N LEU A 497 -11.89 -1.44 23.35
CA LEU A 497 -12.75 -1.05 24.46
C LEU A 497 -13.46 0.28 24.19
N ALA A 498 -12.77 1.24 23.55
CA ALA A 498 -13.38 2.51 23.18
C ALA A 498 -14.48 2.37 22.11
N HIS A 499 -14.36 1.41 21.17
CA HIS A 499 -15.49 1.08 20.29
C HIS A 499 -16.71 0.62 21.08
N ILE A 500 -16.53 -0.26 22.07
CA ILE A 500 -17.63 -0.73 22.93
C ILE A 500 -18.23 0.46 23.70
N ASP A 501 -17.40 1.34 24.27
CA ASP A 501 -17.85 2.54 24.98
C ASP A 501 -18.58 3.52 24.05
N HIS A 502 -18.14 3.67 22.80
CA HIS A 502 -18.81 4.52 21.81
C HIS A 502 -20.20 3.95 21.49
N GLU A 503 -20.29 2.67 21.15
CA GLU A 503 -21.56 2.02 20.81
C GLU A 503 -22.56 2.06 21.98
N GLU A 504 -22.07 1.87 23.21
CA GLU A 504 -22.89 2.02 24.41
C GLU A 504 -23.44 3.44 24.56
N ASN A 505 -22.60 4.46 24.34
CA ASN A 505 -23.02 5.87 24.33
C ASN A 505 -24.04 6.17 23.22
N SER A 506 -23.85 5.63 22.02
CA SER A 506 -24.80 5.75 20.90
C SER A 506 -26.16 5.10 21.22
N LEU A 507 -26.17 3.92 21.83
CA LEU A 507 -27.39 3.25 22.29
C LEU A 507 -28.12 4.07 23.38
N HIS A 508 -27.38 4.63 24.34
CA HIS A 508 -27.94 5.52 25.35
C HIS A 508 -28.54 6.78 24.74
N PHE A 509 -27.83 7.40 23.80
CA PHE A 509 -28.32 8.58 23.07
C PHE A 509 -29.59 8.27 22.28
N ALA A 510 -29.63 7.15 21.54
CA ALA A 510 -30.81 6.71 20.80
C ALA A 510 -32.02 6.48 21.74
N ALA A 511 -31.79 5.85 22.91
CA ALA A 511 -32.83 5.66 23.92
C ALA A 511 -33.30 6.97 24.56
N GLN A 512 -32.41 7.95 24.73
CA GLN A 512 -32.76 9.31 25.19
C GLN A 512 -33.64 10.02 24.16
N ARG A 513 -33.26 9.97 22.89
CA ARG A 513 -34.00 10.58 21.77
C ARG A 513 -35.40 9.97 21.62
N ALA A 514 -35.53 8.66 21.76
CA ALA A 514 -36.83 7.97 21.70
C ALA A 514 -37.82 8.42 22.80
N LYS A 515 -37.33 8.95 23.92
CA LYS A 515 -38.16 9.46 25.03
C LYS A 515 -38.58 10.93 24.86
N GLN A 516 -38.06 11.64 23.86
CA GLN A 516 -38.44 13.03 23.60
C GLN A 516 -39.70 13.08 22.71
N PRO A 517 -40.66 13.99 22.99
CA PRO A 517 -41.84 14.14 22.15
C PRO A 517 -41.43 14.57 20.73
N LEU A 518 -42.02 13.91 19.73
CA LEU A 518 -41.85 14.26 18.32
C LEU A 518 -42.13 15.74 18.11
N SER A 519 -41.20 16.44 17.44
CA SER A 519 -41.45 17.82 17.05
C SER A 519 -42.60 17.90 16.04
N ASN A 520 -43.37 18.99 16.07
CA ASN A 520 -44.55 19.17 15.20
C ASN A 520 -44.25 19.13 13.69
N ASP A 521 -42.97 19.23 13.30
CA ASP A 521 -42.53 19.35 11.91
C ASP A 521 -42.02 18.02 11.32
N GLY A 522 -41.92 16.94 12.10
CA GLY A 522 -41.48 15.62 11.63
C GLY A 522 -40.00 15.50 11.20
N GLU A 523 -39.25 16.60 11.15
CA GLU A 523 -37.84 16.58 10.76
C GLU A 523 -36.92 16.11 11.90
N PRO A 524 -35.90 15.26 11.61
CA PRO A 524 -34.83 14.93 12.56
C PRO A 524 -34.07 16.19 12.97
N LYS A 525 -33.85 16.40 14.28
CA LYS A 525 -33.09 17.55 14.80
C LYS A 525 -31.91 17.09 15.63
N ILE A 526 -30.82 17.86 15.59
CA ILE A 526 -29.67 17.68 16.49
C ILE A 526 -30.12 18.03 17.91
N VAL A 527 -30.09 17.04 18.79
CA VAL A 527 -30.51 17.18 20.19
C VAL A 527 -29.33 16.98 21.14
N PRO A 528 -29.33 17.67 22.30
CA PRO A 528 -28.26 17.53 23.26
C PRO A 528 -28.28 16.13 23.89
N TYR A 529 -27.17 15.41 23.75
CA TYR A 529 -26.83 14.24 24.54
C TYR A 529 -26.53 14.69 25.97
N LYS A 530 -27.12 14.00 26.96
CA LYS A 530 -26.77 14.21 28.36
C LYS A 530 -25.76 13.13 28.74
N PRO A 531 -24.44 13.41 28.65
CA PRO A 531 -23.45 12.40 28.92
C PRO A 531 -23.61 11.84 30.32
N ILE A 532 -23.41 10.52 30.45
CA ILE A 532 -23.43 9.83 31.74
C ILE A 532 -22.27 10.34 32.60
N GLU A 533 -21.10 10.60 31.98
CA GLU A 533 -19.90 11.17 32.62
C GLU A 533 -19.06 12.01 31.62
N GLY A 534 -18.39 13.07 32.08
CA GLY A 534 -17.34 13.80 31.34
C GLY A 534 -17.78 15.04 30.54
N THR A 535 -16.79 15.68 29.90
CA THR A 535 -16.96 16.84 29.00
C THR A 535 -16.71 16.43 27.55
N TYR A 536 -17.14 17.25 26.58
CA TYR A 536 -16.81 17.06 25.17
C TYR A 536 -15.30 16.90 24.94
N TYR A 537 -14.48 17.73 25.60
CA TYR A 537 -13.02 17.64 25.51
C TYR A 537 -12.49 16.28 26.00
N SER A 538 -13.02 15.77 27.11
CA SER A 538 -12.61 14.46 27.63
C SER A 538 -12.97 13.35 26.64
N TRP A 539 -14.18 13.37 26.09
CA TRP A 539 -14.65 12.39 25.12
C TRP A 539 -13.85 12.42 23.81
N VAL A 540 -13.53 13.62 23.28
CA VAL A 540 -12.76 13.81 22.04
C VAL A 540 -11.28 13.39 22.15
N GLN A 541 -10.74 13.37 23.37
CA GLN A 541 -9.35 13.00 23.65
C GLN A 541 -9.20 11.55 24.13
N THR A 542 -10.31 10.86 24.44
CA THR A 542 -10.29 9.50 24.98
C THR A 542 -11.10 8.54 24.11
N ILE A 543 -12.37 8.30 24.42
CA ILE A 543 -13.24 7.32 23.75
C ILE A 543 -13.17 7.51 22.24
N SER A 544 -13.55 8.69 21.78
CA SER A 544 -13.70 8.95 20.35
C SER A 544 -12.39 9.21 19.61
N ALA A 545 -11.26 9.38 20.30
CA ALA A 545 -9.94 9.35 19.68
C ALA A 545 -9.42 7.92 19.58
N ASN A 546 -9.64 7.11 20.61
CA ASN A 546 -9.17 5.72 20.68
C ASN A 546 -9.87 4.82 19.67
N ASP A 547 -11.17 4.99 19.47
CA ASP A 547 -11.96 4.22 18.51
C ASP A 547 -11.73 4.62 17.04
N THR A 548 -11.04 5.73 16.75
CA THR A 548 -10.56 6.01 15.37
C THR A 548 -9.47 5.05 14.94
N GLN A 549 -8.95 4.24 15.87
CA GLN A 549 -7.89 3.25 15.69
C GLN A 549 -6.52 3.84 15.28
N SER A 550 -6.46 5.16 15.06
CA SER A 550 -5.26 5.90 14.66
C SER A 550 -4.04 5.61 15.55
N PRO A 551 -4.15 5.54 16.89
CA PRO A 551 -3.00 5.23 17.74
C PRO A 551 -2.41 3.83 17.51
N VAL A 552 -3.27 2.83 17.29
CA VAL A 552 -2.86 1.45 17.02
C VAL A 552 -2.15 1.37 15.67
N ILE A 553 -2.74 1.96 14.62
CA ILE A 553 -2.17 1.98 13.27
C ILE A 553 -0.84 2.72 13.27
N PHE A 554 -0.74 3.83 14.00
CA PHE A 554 0.50 4.58 14.12
C PHE A 554 1.62 3.73 14.73
N LEU A 555 1.37 3.05 15.86
CA LEU A 555 2.37 2.18 16.47
C LEU A 555 2.74 0.99 15.59
N LEU A 556 1.77 0.36 14.94
CA LEU A 556 2.04 -0.73 14.00
C LEU A 556 2.90 -0.26 12.82
N PHE A 557 2.61 0.93 12.28
CA PHE A 557 3.43 1.56 11.25
C PHE A 557 4.86 1.81 11.74
N LEU A 558 5.05 2.26 12.98
CA LEU A 558 6.40 2.40 13.55
C LEU A 558 7.14 1.07 13.63
N CYS A 559 6.46 -0.03 13.99
CA CYS A 559 7.04 -1.37 13.95
C CYS A 559 7.47 -1.77 12.52
N LEU A 560 6.64 -1.47 11.52
CA LEU A 560 6.92 -1.75 10.11
C LEU A 560 8.08 -0.92 9.55
N ALA A 561 8.23 0.32 10.01
CA ALA A 561 9.23 1.25 9.52
C ALA A 561 10.57 1.14 10.28
N ALA A 562 10.59 0.53 11.47
CA ALA A 562 11.80 0.33 12.26
C ALA A 562 12.67 -0.81 11.70
N GLY A 563 13.97 -0.75 11.99
CA GLY A 563 14.88 -1.88 11.73
C GLY A 563 14.64 -3.04 12.71
N ASP A 564 14.95 -4.26 12.29
CA ASP A 564 14.81 -5.48 13.11
C ASP A 564 15.40 -5.29 14.53
N GLY A 565 14.58 -5.49 15.56
CA GLY A 565 15.01 -5.38 16.96
C GLY A 565 15.18 -3.96 17.50
N GLN A 566 14.95 -2.92 16.68
CA GLN A 566 15.16 -1.52 17.06
C GLN A 566 13.82 -0.79 17.23
N PRO A 567 13.72 0.16 18.17
CA PRO A 567 12.58 1.08 18.18
C PRO A 567 12.76 2.14 17.08
N PHE A 568 11.65 2.63 16.52
CA PHE A 568 11.70 3.71 15.52
C PHE A 568 12.18 5.04 16.14
N PHE A 569 11.64 5.36 17.33
CA PHE A 569 12.04 6.53 18.12
C PHE A 569 12.90 6.09 19.30
N VAL A 570 13.90 6.90 19.65
CA VAL A 570 14.85 6.61 20.73
C VAL A 570 14.83 7.72 21.77
N GLY A 571 14.68 7.33 23.04
CA GLY A 571 14.76 8.23 24.18
C GLY A 571 13.45 8.98 24.49
N ALA A 572 13.35 9.49 25.71
CA ALA A 572 12.10 10.00 26.26
C ALA A 572 11.46 11.12 25.43
N ARG A 573 12.26 12.03 24.85
CA ARG A 573 11.74 13.16 24.09
C ARG A 573 11.07 12.73 22.78
N GLN A 574 11.70 11.84 22.02
CA GLN A 574 11.13 11.37 20.75
C GLN A 574 9.85 10.55 21.00
N HIS A 575 9.86 9.65 21.99
CA HIS A 575 8.66 8.91 22.39
C HIS A 575 7.52 9.85 22.81
N TYR A 576 7.80 10.83 23.68
CA TYR A 576 6.78 11.78 24.13
C TYR A 576 6.16 12.56 22.96
N LEU A 577 6.98 13.08 22.05
CA LEU A 577 6.52 13.81 20.88
C LEU A 577 5.73 12.92 19.90
N ALA A 578 6.17 11.69 19.70
CA ALA A 578 5.50 10.72 18.84
C ALA A 578 4.13 10.31 19.40
N SER A 579 4.05 9.99 20.70
CA SER A 579 2.78 9.67 21.36
C SER A 579 1.84 10.87 21.34
N ALA A 580 2.32 12.09 21.59
CA ALA A 580 1.51 13.30 21.49
C ALA A 580 0.98 13.52 20.07
N LEU A 581 1.82 13.36 19.04
CA LEU A 581 1.42 13.46 17.64
C LEU A 581 0.32 12.43 17.31
N SER A 582 0.51 11.18 17.71
CA SER A 582 -0.46 10.10 17.51
C SER A 582 -1.83 10.44 18.10
N ARG A 583 -1.86 10.99 19.32
CA ARG A 583 -3.10 11.43 19.99
C ARG A 583 -3.79 12.58 19.25
N HIS A 584 -3.03 13.60 18.85
CA HIS A 584 -3.58 14.74 18.11
C HIS A 584 -4.14 14.30 16.75
N LEU A 585 -3.46 13.40 16.03
CA LEU A 585 -3.98 12.84 14.78
C LEU A 585 -5.29 12.07 14.99
N ALA A 586 -5.38 11.28 16.06
CA ALA A 586 -6.59 10.55 16.41
C ALA A 586 -7.78 11.48 16.68
N SER A 587 -7.59 12.54 17.48
CA SER A 587 -8.64 13.55 17.69
C SER A 587 -9.01 14.29 16.40
N LEU A 588 -8.04 14.60 15.53
CA LEU A 588 -8.33 15.20 14.23
C LEU A 588 -9.17 14.30 13.33
N CYS A 589 -8.87 13.00 13.27
CA CYS A 589 -9.67 12.03 12.52
C CYS A 589 -11.12 12.06 12.99
N ARG A 590 -11.35 12.06 14.31
CA ARG A 590 -12.70 12.17 14.88
C ARG A 590 -13.41 13.47 14.52
N LEU A 591 -12.75 14.61 14.72
CA LEU A 591 -13.34 15.94 14.49
C LEU A 591 -13.79 16.12 13.04
N TYR A 592 -12.98 15.70 12.06
CA TYR A 592 -13.35 15.79 10.65
C TYR A 592 -14.39 14.75 10.24
N ASN A 593 -14.34 13.54 10.81
CA ASN A 593 -15.36 12.53 10.58
C ASN A 593 -16.73 13.06 11.02
N ASP A 594 -16.85 13.50 12.27
CA ASP A 594 -18.11 13.99 12.84
C ASP A 594 -18.65 15.22 12.10
N TYR A 595 -17.76 16.10 11.61
CA TYR A 595 -18.14 17.24 10.77
C TYR A 595 -18.80 16.79 9.45
N GLY A 596 -18.22 15.78 8.80
CA GLY A 596 -18.70 15.27 7.51
C GLY A 596 -19.90 14.32 7.65
N SER A 597 -20.03 13.64 8.77
CA SER A 597 -21.05 12.60 8.99
C SER A 597 -22.33 13.09 9.67
N THR A 598 -22.44 14.37 10.04
CA THR A 598 -23.56 14.92 10.82
C THR A 598 -24.95 14.45 10.34
N ALA A 599 -25.22 14.53 9.04
CA ALA A 599 -26.53 14.15 8.48
C ALA A 599 -26.80 12.64 8.58
N ARG A 600 -25.77 11.83 8.27
CA ARG A 600 -25.84 10.37 8.37
C ARG A 600 -26.03 9.94 9.82
N ASP A 601 -25.23 10.46 10.74
CA ASP A 601 -25.29 10.09 12.15
C ASP A 601 -26.65 10.48 12.77
N LEU A 602 -27.23 11.60 12.33
CA LEU A 602 -28.58 12.02 12.73
C LEU A 602 -29.66 11.04 12.22
N GLU A 603 -29.54 10.53 11.01
CA GLU A 603 -30.46 9.53 10.43
C GLU A 603 -30.33 8.18 11.15
N GLU A 604 -29.10 7.71 11.37
CA GLU A 604 -28.79 6.43 12.01
C GLU A 604 -29.00 6.45 13.53
N GLY A 605 -29.04 7.64 14.14
CA GLY A 605 -29.15 7.79 15.60
C GLY A 605 -27.82 7.61 16.34
N ASN A 606 -26.71 7.77 15.64
CA ASN A 606 -25.36 7.68 16.18
C ASN A 606 -24.98 8.96 16.94
N LEU A 607 -24.16 8.82 17.98
CA LEU A 607 -23.66 9.96 18.74
C LEU A 607 -22.61 10.73 17.92
N ASN A 608 -22.82 12.03 17.76
CA ASN A 608 -21.91 12.92 17.06
C ASN A 608 -21.40 14.03 17.99
N SER A 609 -20.22 14.60 17.70
CA SER A 609 -19.69 15.79 18.40
C SER A 609 -20.74 16.88 18.63
N LEU A 610 -21.59 17.17 17.64
CA LEU A 610 -22.60 18.24 17.73
C LEU A 610 -23.71 17.96 18.75
N ASN A 611 -23.83 16.74 19.27
CA ASN A 611 -24.79 16.42 20.33
C ASN A 611 -24.31 16.82 21.72
N PHE A 612 -23.04 17.21 21.90
CA PHE A 612 -22.54 17.55 23.22
C PHE A 612 -23.08 18.90 23.71
N PRO A 613 -23.45 19.04 25.00
CA PRO A 613 -24.08 20.25 25.55
C PRO A 613 -23.34 21.55 25.21
N GLU A 614 -22.01 21.52 25.17
CA GLU A 614 -21.14 22.65 24.86
C GLU A 614 -21.47 23.30 23.50
N PHE A 615 -21.94 22.54 22.50
CA PHE A 615 -22.36 23.06 21.19
C PHE A 615 -23.75 23.71 21.21
N HIS A 616 -24.54 23.47 22.26
CA HIS A 616 -25.90 24.01 22.41
C HIS A 616 -25.95 25.28 23.27
N GLU A 617 -24.84 25.68 23.91
CA GLU A 617 -24.78 26.85 24.80
C GLU A 617 -24.92 28.19 24.05
N THR A 618 -24.37 28.28 22.83
CA THR A 618 -24.31 29.52 22.04
C THR A 618 -25.65 29.93 21.42
N GLY A 619 -26.60 28.99 21.27
CA GLY A 619 -27.98 29.27 20.82
C GLY A 619 -28.78 30.14 21.81
N HIS A 620 -28.39 30.19 23.08
CA HIS A 620 -29.07 31.00 24.09
C HIS A 620 -28.76 32.51 24.02
N ALA A 621 -27.65 32.92 23.38
CA ALA A 621 -27.25 34.32 23.28
C ALA A 621 -27.98 35.10 22.16
N ARG A 622 -28.70 34.41 21.26
CA ARG A 622 -29.49 35.00 20.16
C ARG A 622 -31.00 35.04 20.44
N LYS A 623 -31.41 35.06 21.71
CA LYS A 623 -32.81 35.35 22.04
C LYS A 623 -33.14 36.81 21.67
N ASN A 624 -33.94 36.98 20.60
CA ASN A 624 -34.87 38.11 20.58
C ASN A 624 -35.81 37.95 21.79
N PRO A 625 -35.98 38.98 22.64
CA PRO A 625 -36.68 38.85 23.93
C PRO A 625 -38.20 38.65 23.83
N SER A 626 -38.73 38.19 22.69
CA SER A 626 -40.17 38.18 22.41
C SER A 626 -40.81 36.82 22.18
N ASN A 627 -40.12 35.69 22.41
CA ASN A 627 -40.77 34.36 22.37
C ASN A 627 -40.40 33.51 23.59
N GLU A 628 -41.20 33.67 24.65
CA GLU A 628 -41.35 32.68 25.71
C GLU A 628 -42.26 31.57 25.17
N ASN A 629 -41.69 30.56 24.54
CA ASN A 629 -42.11 29.14 24.52
C ASN A 629 -41.46 28.43 23.33
N GLY A 630 -40.56 27.47 23.64
CA GLY A 630 -39.93 26.58 22.66
C GLY A 630 -38.60 27.12 22.09
N VAL A 631 -37.49 26.46 22.45
CA VAL A 631 -36.21 26.66 21.75
C VAL A 631 -36.33 25.96 20.40
N HIS A 632 -36.60 26.73 19.34
CA HIS A 632 -36.58 26.24 17.97
C HIS A 632 -35.13 26.20 17.48
N TYR A 633 -34.55 25.00 17.38
CA TYR A 633 -33.29 24.79 16.68
C TYR A 633 -33.56 24.73 15.17
N GLY A 634 -32.93 25.61 14.39
CA GLY A 634 -33.08 25.70 12.92
C GLY A 634 -31.76 25.44 12.17
N ILE A 635 -31.81 25.49 10.83
CA ILE A 635 -30.65 25.31 9.92
C ILE A 635 -29.47 26.25 10.28
N ASP A 636 -29.77 27.45 10.79
CA ASP A 636 -28.76 28.43 11.21
C ASP A 636 -27.97 27.99 12.45
N ASP A 637 -28.53 27.14 13.31
CA ASP A 637 -27.87 26.64 14.51
C ASP A 637 -26.91 25.49 14.19
N GLU A 638 -27.30 24.55 13.30
CA GLU A 638 -26.40 23.48 12.83
C GLU A 638 -25.15 24.08 12.17
N LYS A 639 -25.33 25.11 11.34
CA LYS A 639 -24.23 25.80 10.68
C LYS A 639 -23.27 26.45 11.68
N ALA A 640 -23.79 27.00 12.78
CA ALA A 640 -22.98 27.57 13.85
C ALA A 640 -22.22 26.47 14.62
N MET A 641 -22.89 25.38 14.98
CA MET A 641 -22.27 24.23 15.65
C MET A 641 -21.16 23.60 14.79
N LYS A 642 -21.40 23.40 13.49
CA LYS A 642 -20.39 22.95 12.53
C LYS A 642 -19.22 23.93 12.42
N ALA A 643 -19.48 25.24 12.47
CA ALA A 643 -18.41 26.24 12.46
C ALA A 643 -17.53 26.15 13.71
N ASP A 644 -18.12 25.94 14.89
CA ASP A 644 -17.38 25.74 16.14
C ASP A 644 -16.58 24.42 16.11
N LEU A 645 -17.17 23.33 15.61
CA LEU A 645 -16.47 22.05 15.44
C LEU A 645 -15.28 22.19 14.48
N PHE A 646 -15.47 22.88 13.35
CA PHE A 646 -14.42 23.16 12.38
C PHE A 646 -13.32 24.04 12.98
N PHE A 647 -13.67 25.03 13.79
CA PHE A 647 -12.71 25.85 14.53
C PHE A 647 -11.85 24.98 15.48
N ILE A 648 -12.47 24.05 16.22
CA ILE A 648 -11.74 23.12 17.10
C ILE A 648 -10.80 22.23 16.27
N ALA A 649 -11.26 21.71 15.12
CA ALA A 649 -10.45 20.94 14.19
C ALA A 649 -9.28 21.74 13.58
N GLU A 650 -9.43 23.05 13.36
CA GLU A 650 -8.34 23.94 12.95
C GLU A 650 -7.42 24.32 14.12
N TYR A 651 -7.94 24.34 15.35
CA TYR A 651 -7.16 24.66 16.54
C TYR A 651 -6.23 23.52 16.94
N GLU A 652 -6.71 22.28 16.90
CA GLU A 652 -5.98 21.07 17.34
C GLU A 652 -4.56 20.99 16.74
N PRO A 653 -4.33 21.18 15.42
CA PRO A 653 -2.99 21.24 14.82
C PRO A 653 -2.24 22.56 15.12
N SER A 654 -2.95 23.68 15.24
CA SER A 654 -2.36 25.01 15.47
C SER A 654 -1.76 25.15 16.88
N SER A 655 -2.24 24.33 17.82
CA SER A 655 -1.85 24.36 19.21
C SER A 655 -0.41 23.87 19.48
N ARG A 656 0.34 23.33 18.49
CA ARG A 656 1.74 22.90 18.72
C ARG A 656 2.72 22.82 17.54
N SER A 657 3.93 23.21 17.93
CA SER A 657 5.25 23.18 17.28
C SER A 657 5.93 21.79 17.23
N HIS A 658 5.26 20.71 17.64
CA HIS A 658 5.84 19.35 17.74
C HIS A 658 6.27 18.76 16.39
N ILE A 659 5.50 19.03 15.32
CA ILE A 659 5.81 18.63 13.94
C ILE A 659 7.11 19.31 13.45
N THR A 660 7.39 20.53 13.90
CA THR A 660 8.64 21.26 13.61
C THR A 660 9.85 20.78 14.41
N PHE A 661 9.66 20.12 15.56
CA PHE A 661 10.76 19.70 16.44
C PHE A 661 11.29 18.29 16.14
N LEU A 662 10.42 17.35 15.74
CA LEU A 662 10.80 15.96 15.42
C LEU A 662 11.94 15.86 14.37
N PRO A 663 11.94 16.65 13.27
CA PRO A 663 13.06 16.66 12.33
C PRO A 663 14.39 17.16 12.90
N ASN A 664 14.33 18.16 13.79
CA ASN A 664 15.51 18.86 14.29
C ASN A 664 16.28 18.07 15.36
N GLU A 665 15.64 17.08 15.98
CA GLU A 665 16.27 16.20 16.98
C GLU A 665 16.78 14.87 16.43
N GLY A 666 16.22 14.39 15.32
CA GLY A 666 16.55 13.07 14.77
C GLY A 666 17.83 13.02 13.94
N GLY A 667 18.58 14.11 13.78
CA GLY A 667 19.68 14.17 12.81
C GLY A 667 19.22 13.93 11.36
N ILE A 668 17.91 14.00 11.09
CA ILE A 668 17.33 13.93 9.74
C ILE A 668 17.37 15.34 9.17
N ALA A 669 18.57 15.82 8.86
CA ALA A 669 18.77 17.07 8.13
C ALA A 669 18.20 16.89 6.71
N GLY A 670 16.98 17.38 6.46
CA GLY A 670 16.39 17.40 5.13
C GLY A 670 14.90 17.73 4.99
N SER A 671 14.06 17.59 6.03
CA SER A 671 12.60 17.76 5.90
C SER A 671 12.07 19.18 6.17
N GLN A 672 12.93 20.21 6.15
CA GLN A 672 12.58 21.56 6.59
C GLN A 672 11.67 22.37 5.64
N SER A 673 11.31 21.94 4.42
CA SER A 673 10.73 22.88 3.44
C SER A 673 9.25 22.76 3.08
N LEU A 674 8.51 21.72 3.47
CA LEU A 674 7.12 21.53 2.96
C LEU A 674 6.01 21.44 4.01
N TRP A 675 6.27 20.99 5.23
CA TRP A 675 5.22 20.83 6.24
C TRP A 675 4.72 22.17 6.82
N THR A 676 5.59 23.18 6.94
CA THR A 676 5.28 24.45 7.60
C THR A 676 4.67 25.51 6.69
N ARG A 677 4.73 25.36 5.35
CA ARG A 677 4.36 26.44 4.40
C ARG A 677 3.10 26.20 3.57
N HIS A 678 2.53 24.99 3.54
CA HIS A 678 1.36 24.69 2.68
C HIS A 678 0.04 24.45 3.42
N TYR A 679 0.02 24.41 4.76
CA TYR A 679 -1.21 24.20 5.56
C TYR A 679 -1.85 25.49 6.11
N ARG A 680 -1.35 26.68 5.78
CA ARG A 680 -2.10 27.93 6.04
C ARG A 680 -3.07 28.18 4.90
N ARG A 681 -4.33 27.74 5.06
CA ARG A 681 -5.54 28.10 4.27
C ARG A 681 -5.42 27.74 2.76
N PRO A 682 -6.07 26.71 2.17
CA PRO A 682 -7.51 26.42 2.27
C PRO A 682 -7.87 24.94 1.96
N ALA A 683 -7.57 23.99 2.86
CA ALA A 683 -7.46 22.59 2.45
C ALA A 683 -8.74 21.76 2.37
N ILE A 684 -9.78 22.22 3.04
CA ILE A 684 -10.94 21.40 3.40
C ILE A 684 -12.19 22.21 3.09
N ARG A 685 -12.24 22.78 1.88
CA ARG A 685 -13.44 23.46 1.36
C ARG A 685 -14.10 22.70 0.21
N VAL A 686 -13.38 21.77 -0.42
CA VAL A 686 -13.81 21.16 -1.69
C VAL A 686 -14.40 19.76 -1.54
N ILE A 687 -14.18 19.08 -0.41
CA ILE A 687 -14.84 17.79 -0.14
C ILE A 687 -16.35 17.99 0.16
N ASN A 688 -16.74 19.15 0.67
CA ASN A 688 -18.08 19.32 1.26
C ASN A 688 -19.10 20.04 0.37
N ASP A 689 -18.67 20.86 -0.60
CA ASP A 689 -19.63 21.55 -1.48
C ASP A 689 -20.23 20.60 -2.55
N ASP A 690 -19.56 19.49 -2.93
CA ASP A 690 -20.06 18.56 -3.96
C ASP A 690 -20.88 17.38 -3.37
N TYR A 691 -20.73 17.07 -2.07
CA TYR A 691 -21.50 16.01 -1.39
C TYR A 691 -22.95 16.46 -1.08
N GLU A 692 -23.17 17.75 -0.81
CA GLU A 692 -24.52 18.33 -0.67
C GLU A 692 -25.22 18.51 -2.03
N LEU A 693 -24.49 18.72 -3.12
CA LEU A 693 -25.09 18.97 -4.45
C LEU A 693 -25.41 17.69 -5.25
N ARG A 694 -24.67 16.58 -5.08
CA ARG A 694 -24.91 15.35 -5.86
C ARG A 694 -25.77 14.29 -5.17
N SER A 695 -25.88 14.33 -3.83
CA SER A 695 -26.77 13.41 -3.09
C SER A 695 -28.25 13.78 -3.25
N GLN A 696 -28.57 15.05 -3.52
CA GLN A 696 -29.95 15.51 -3.72
C GLN A 696 -30.53 15.23 -5.13
N GLU A 697 -29.72 15.12 -6.18
CA GLU A 697 -30.25 14.88 -7.56
C GLU A 697 -30.32 13.39 -7.97
N GLY A 698 -29.54 12.50 -7.35
CA GLY A 698 -29.47 11.08 -7.73
C GLY A 698 -30.52 10.17 -7.09
N ILE A 699 -31.05 10.53 -5.92
CA ILE A 699 -31.91 9.65 -5.11
C ILE A 699 -33.41 9.94 -5.32
N MET A 700 -33.77 11.13 -5.85
CA MET A 700 -35.18 11.54 -5.98
C MET A 700 -35.92 11.16 -7.27
N ARG A 701 -35.35 10.35 -8.19
CA ARG A 701 -36.04 9.99 -9.46
C ARG A 701 -36.34 8.50 -9.71
N LYS A 702 -36.15 7.60 -8.74
CA LYS A 702 -36.43 6.17 -8.95
C LYS A 702 -37.38 5.49 -7.95
N SER A 703 -38.08 6.24 -7.09
CA SER A 703 -39.03 5.66 -6.11
C SER A 703 -40.50 6.11 -6.29
N VAL A 704 -40.87 6.66 -7.45
CA VAL A 704 -42.28 6.93 -7.78
C VAL A 704 -42.58 6.46 -9.20
N HIS A 705 -42.65 5.14 -9.37
CA HIS A 705 -43.46 4.38 -10.35
C HIS A 705 -42.94 2.94 -10.44
N ASN A 706 -43.33 2.11 -9.48
CA ASN A 706 -44.00 0.82 -9.68
C ASN A 706 -44.26 0.17 -8.32
#